data_AF-A0A9X2NYU5-F1
#
_entry.id   AF-A0A9X2NYU5-F1
#
_cell.length_a   1.000
_cell.length_b   1.000
_cell.length_c   1.000
_cell.angle_alpha   90.00
_cell.angle_beta   90.00
_cell.angle_gamma   90.00
#
_symmetry.space_group_name_H-M   'P 1'
#
loop_
_entity.id
_entity.type
_entity.pdbx_description
1 polymer ?
#
loop_
_entity_poly.entity_id
_entity_poly.type
_entity_poly.pdbx_seq_one_letter_code
_entity_poly.pdbx_strand_id
1 'polypeptide(L)'
;MANFSFIDLFAGIGGFRLALESVGGTCLGFSEIAPDAINTYCKNFNESEGFNFGDITKLKELPEHDFMTAGVPCQSWSIAGKNLGFDDDRGQLWNDTLYLLNKVRPKAFIFENVKGLSDPRNQKALDYILERINQAGYHARKYVLNAYDYGVPQTRVRIYIIGFKEERYLKKFVLPAPFPGQVRLCDVLDDCEIKERVQREEHKARWSLSCNEKGFNDYFLFNDLRNGDTTIHSWDIVDTTKREKDICYLLLSNRRKKEYGELDGNPLSLSHFQGLDVTITRQELEQLVRKNILKHVEYLYEIVGQKHNLSEAAELLLSLNNNRMLNIGQLKNNREVKKLKIKVLETLSQLKEDNIIRCTEVRYDFKNTKISTGLDGVNRIFLPTCKIYPTLVASDTNDFVSTESIDADTIAEFRDLFMQRVFRPGNYRKITKSEACRIQGFPDNYRLPPTRPRWMKLIGNSVAVPVIKVLANAVVNTGVFEGQGDIAVKKSKQRIKQLDFLGLFEKYADASIIENTMVHEDTAEYRISPTRKLYLDFTKNCLISFVKEDNFEQYLEQSAKIYYTGKKFPSSVALNELYYFMPYLKGKGVRDLYFIKIARVGTRKEGQSGNDPNDFRLVFEIEFVGQLFDDYKFVELKIWRTFTDTTMQELLRRNGLK
;
A
#
# COMPACT_ATOMS: atom_id res chain seq x y z
N MET A 1 -6.51 -32.09 -3.42
CA MET A 1 -6.46 -30.80 -2.70
C MET A 1 -7.57 -30.81 -1.66
N ALA A 2 -7.39 -30.14 -0.53
CA ALA A 2 -8.50 -29.92 0.39
C ALA A 2 -9.59 -29.12 -0.31
N ASN A 3 -10.82 -29.22 0.17
CA ASN A 3 -11.95 -28.49 -0.36
C ASN A 3 -12.64 -27.83 0.83
N PHE A 4 -12.60 -26.49 0.89
CA PHE A 4 -13.22 -25.70 1.96
C PHE A 4 -13.59 -24.30 1.46
N SER A 5 -14.62 -23.71 2.05
CA SER A 5 -15.08 -22.37 1.74
C SER A 5 -14.51 -21.35 2.73
N PHE A 6 -14.24 -20.12 2.29
CA PHE A 6 -13.72 -19.10 3.18
C PHE A 6 -14.23 -17.69 2.88
N ILE A 7 -14.12 -16.81 3.89
CA ILE A 7 -14.33 -15.37 3.78
C ILE A 7 -13.07 -14.63 4.21
N ASP A 8 -12.72 -13.60 3.43
CA ASP A 8 -11.57 -12.74 3.67
C ASP A 8 -12.00 -11.38 4.24
N LEU A 9 -11.88 -11.20 5.57
CA LEU A 9 -12.20 -9.94 6.24
C LEU A 9 -10.96 -9.03 6.32
N PHE A 10 -11.17 -7.73 6.16
CA PHE A 10 -10.07 -6.76 6.01
C PHE A 10 -9.12 -7.17 4.89
N ALA A 11 -9.72 -7.54 3.76
CA ALA A 11 -9.06 -8.30 2.71
C ALA A 11 -7.87 -7.57 2.09
N GLY A 12 -7.85 -6.24 2.14
CA GLY A 12 -6.85 -5.42 1.50
C GLY A 12 -6.77 -5.78 0.01
N ILE A 13 -5.59 -6.21 -0.41
CA ILE A 13 -5.35 -6.66 -1.78
C ILE A 13 -5.41 -8.17 -1.96
N GLY A 14 -5.91 -8.94 -0.98
CA GLY A 14 -6.17 -10.38 -1.10
C GLY A 14 -4.98 -11.30 -0.88
N GLY A 15 -4.07 -10.92 0.02
CA GLY A 15 -2.96 -11.79 0.42
C GLY A 15 -3.43 -13.09 1.07
N PHE A 16 -4.49 -13.05 1.88
CA PHE A 16 -5.14 -14.25 2.42
C PHE A 16 -5.77 -15.09 1.31
N ARG A 17 -6.58 -14.46 0.43
CA ARG A 17 -7.19 -15.17 -0.70
C ARG A 17 -6.18 -15.94 -1.55
N LEU A 18 -5.08 -15.30 -1.99
CA LEU A 18 -4.03 -15.97 -2.78
C LEU A 18 -3.48 -17.21 -2.08
N ALA A 19 -3.19 -17.09 -0.78
CA ALA A 19 -2.66 -18.20 0.01
C ALA A 19 -3.68 -19.33 0.15
N LEU A 20 -4.93 -19.03 0.51
CA LEU A 20 -5.97 -20.01 0.77
C LEU A 20 -6.43 -20.73 -0.52
N GLU A 21 -6.58 -20.02 -1.63
CA GLU A 21 -6.91 -20.65 -2.92
C GLU A 21 -5.80 -21.62 -3.36
N SER A 22 -4.53 -21.30 -3.07
CA SER A 22 -3.41 -22.19 -3.40
C SER A 22 -3.37 -23.51 -2.62
N VAL A 23 -4.19 -23.65 -1.57
CA VAL A 23 -4.31 -24.87 -0.75
C VAL A 23 -5.69 -25.53 -0.87
N GLY A 24 -6.49 -25.12 -1.86
CA GLY A 24 -7.80 -25.69 -2.17
C GLY A 24 -9.01 -24.97 -1.55
N GLY A 25 -8.80 -23.76 -1.03
CA GLY A 25 -9.87 -22.91 -0.53
C GLY A 25 -10.67 -22.26 -1.66
N THR A 26 -11.96 -22.06 -1.43
CA THR A 26 -12.87 -21.32 -2.32
C THR A 26 -13.38 -20.06 -1.63
N CYS A 27 -13.04 -18.88 -2.17
CA CYS A 27 -13.46 -17.59 -1.62
C CYS A 27 -14.95 -17.35 -1.90
N LEU A 28 -15.77 -17.14 -0.86
CA LEU A 28 -17.20 -16.81 -1.01
C LEU A 28 -17.50 -15.31 -1.01
N GLY A 29 -16.52 -14.50 -0.65
CA GLY A 29 -16.63 -13.04 -0.58
C GLY A 29 -15.56 -12.44 0.31
N PHE A 30 -15.47 -11.12 0.29
CA PHE A 30 -14.49 -10.37 1.07
C PHE A 30 -15.09 -9.11 1.70
N SER A 31 -14.45 -8.55 2.72
CA SER A 31 -14.86 -7.27 3.33
C SER A 31 -13.68 -6.28 3.30
N GLU A 32 -13.87 -5.17 2.61
CA GLU A 32 -12.89 -4.08 2.50
C GLU A 32 -13.61 -2.74 2.26
N ILE A 33 -13.05 -1.65 2.79
CA ILE A 33 -13.61 -0.28 2.67
C ILE A 33 -12.74 0.65 1.83
N ALA A 34 -11.44 0.36 1.69
CA ALA A 34 -10.50 1.21 0.99
C ALA A 34 -10.68 1.06 -0.53
N PRO A 35 -11.07 2.12 -1.27
CA PRO A 35 -11.37 2.01 -2.71
C PRO A 35 -10.21 1.47 -3.54
N ASP A 36 -8.98 1.87 -3.22
CA ASP A 36 -7.78 1.37 -3.91
C ASP A 36 -7.55 -0.12 -3.68
N ALA A 37 -7.87 -0.62 -2.48
CA ALA A 37 -7.75 -2.03 -2.14
C ALA A 37 -8.85 -2.85 -2.84
N ILE A 38 -10.11 -2.41 -2.78
CA ILE A 38 -11.25 -3.03 -3.47
C ILE A 38 -10.98 -3.15 -4.97
N ASN A 39 -10.61 -2.04 -5.62
CA ASN A 39 -10.32 -2.03 -7.06
C ASN A 39 -9.17 -2.98 -7.42
N THR A 40 -8.11 -2.98 -6.62
CA THR A 40 -6.96 -3.88 -6.80
C THR A 40 -7.36 -5.34 -6.64
N TYR A 41 -8.14 -5.67 -5.60
CA TYR A 41 -8.65 -7.00 -5.34
C TYR A 41 -9.51 -7.49 -6.51
N CYS A 42 -10.57 -6.74 -6.86
CA CYS A 42 -11.47 -7.07 -7.97
C CYS A 42 -10.72 -7.28 -9.30
N LYS A 43 -9.74 -6.43 -9.61
CA LYS A 43 -8.94 -6.54 -10.84
C LYS A 43 -8.06 -7.78 -10.91
N ASN A 44 -7.46 -8.19 -9.80
CA ASN A 44 -6.53 -9.34 -9.79
C ASN A 44 -7.26 -10.69 -9.71
N PHE A 45 -8.43 -10.74 -9.04
CA PHE A 45 -9.24 -11.96 -8.97
C PHE A 45 -10.36 -12.03 -10.01
N ASN A 46 -10.47 -11.04 -10.90
CA ASN A 46 -11.52 -10.91 -11.89
C ASN A 46 -12.93 -10.99 -11.27
N GLU A 47 -13.12 -10.32 -10.13
CA GLU A 47 -14.38 -10.28 -9.39
C GLU A 47 -15.10 -8.95 -9.60
N SER A 48 -16.42 -8.96 -9.43
CA SER A 48 -17.22 -7.74 -9.34
C SER A 48 -17.14 -7.15 -7.93
N GLU A 49 -17.33 -5.84 -7.80
CA GLU A 49 -17.46 -5.18 -6.49
C GLU A 49 -18.60 -5.74 -5.63
N GLY A 50 -19.60 -6.39 -6.23
CA GLY A 50 -20.69 -7.06 -5.51
C GLY A 50 -20.25 -8.27 -4.67
N PHE A 51 -19.00 -8.72 -4.81
CA PHE A 51 -18.38 -9.76 -3.98
C PHE A 51 -17.80 -9.18 -2.67
N ASN A 52 -17.77 -7.85 -2.55
CA ASN A 52 -17.39 -7.14 -1.34
C ASN A 52 -18.61 -6.93 -0.43
N PHE A 53 -18.54 -7.42 0.80
CA PHE A 53 -19.53 -7.16 1.86
C PHE A 53 -19.45 -5.71 2.37
N GLY A 54 -18.34 -5.01 2.13
CA GLY A 54 -18.13 -3.63 2.51
C GLY A 54 -17.71 -3.47 3.97
N ASP A 55 -18.23 -2.44 4.63
CA ASP A 55 -17.88 -2.04 5.99
C ASP A 55 -18.34 -3.07 7.04
N ILE A 56 -17.37 -3.74 7.67
CA ILE A 56 -17.60 -4.81 8.65
C ILE A 56 -18.48 -4.37 9.83
N THR A 57 -18.41 -3.09 10.23
CA THR A 57 -19.18 -2.56 11.37
C THR A 57 -20.70 -2.56 11.10
N LYS A 58 -21.09 -2.67 9.83
CA LYS A 58 -22.49 -2.71 9.38
C LYS A 58 -22.95 -4.13 9.05
N LEU A 59 -22.03 -5.10 9.07
CA LEU A 59 -22.34 -6.48 8.72
C LEU A 59 -23.02 -7.18 9.89
N LYS A 60 -24.26 -7.59 9.64
CA LYS A 60 -25.01 -8.43 10.58
C LYS A 60 -24.85 -9.90 10.26
N GLU A 61 -24.58 -10.25 9.00
CA GLU A 61 -24.57 -11.64 8.51
C GLU A 61 -23.49 -11.81 7.45
N LEU A 62 -22.97 -13.03 7.37
CA LEU A 62 -22.07 -13.50 6.33
C LEU A 62 -22.61 -14.84 5.81
N PRO A 63 -22.31 -15.20 4.55
CA PRO A 63 -22.53 -16.56 4.07
C PRO A 63 -21.91 -17.60 5.00
N GLU A 64 -22.57 -18.75 5.15
CA GLU A 64 -21.97 -19.90 5.83
C GLU A 64 -20.67 -20.31 5.13
N HIS A 65 -19.61 -20.51 5.91
CA HIS A 65 -18.29 -20.86 5.40
C HIS A 65 -17.48 -21.65 6.43
N ASP A 66 -16.49 -22.38 5.94
CA ASP A 66 -15.68 -23.27 6.78
C ASP A 66 -14.51 -22.56 7.46
N PHE A 67 -13.95 -21.54 6.82
CA PHE A 67 -12.72 -20.89 7.26
C PHE A 67 -12.83 -19.36 7.22
N MET A 68 -12.56 -18.68 8.34
CA MET A 68 -12.58 -17.22 8.40
C MET A 68 -11.16 -16.66 8.52
N THR A 69 -10.81 -15.68 7.68
CA THR A 69 -9.53 -14.95 7.79
C THR A 69 -9.76 -13.48 8.08
N ALA A 70 -8.90 -12.87 8.89
CA ALA A 70 -8.96 -11.44 9.18
C ALA A 70 -7.58 -10.83 9.45
N GLY A 71 -7.17 -9.84 8.66
CA GLY A 71 -6.02 -8.97 8.93
C GLY A 71 -6.44 -7.75 9.72
N VAL A 72 -6.77 -7.91 11.01
CA VAL A 72 -7.47 -6.87 11.79
C VAL A 72 -6.58 -5.61 11.92
N PRO A 73 -7.07 -4.41 11.58
CA PRO A 73 -6.27 -3.19 11.60
C PRO A 73 -5.55 -2.96 12.93
N CYS A 74 -4.28 -2.60 12.83
CA CYS A 74 -3.33 -2.57 13.94
C CYS A 74 -3.24 -1.20 14.66
N GLN A 75 -3.89 -0.17 14.13
CA GLN A 75 -3.51 1.24 14.37
C GLN A 75 -3.63 1.71 15.83
N SER A 76 -4.42 1.01 16.66
CA SER A 76 -4.56 1.26 18.10
C SER A 76 -3.42 0.67 18.96
N TRP A 77 -2.64 -0.28 18.40
CA TRP A 77 -1.69 -1.15 19.13
C TRP A 77 -0.24 -1.04 18.65
N SER A 78 0.03 -0.20 17.65
CA SER A 78 1.36 -0.04 17.06
C SER A 78 2.25 0.92 17.87
N ILE A 79 3.55 0.63 17.93
CA ILE A 79 4.58 1.50 18.53
C ILE A 79 4.58 2.92 17.91
N ALA A 80 4.11 3.06 16.66
CA ALA A 80 3.98 4.32 15.93
C ALA A 80 2.59 4.99 16.06
N GLY A 81 1.65 4.36 16.79
CA GLY A 81 0.28 4.84 17.02
C GLY A 81 0.09 5.46 18.41
N LYS A 82 -1.12 5.96 18.70
CA LYS A 82 -1.45 6.63 19.97
C LYS A 82 -1.59 5.67 21.17
N ASN A 83 -1.44 4.35 20.98
CA ASN A 83 -1.57 3.31 22.01
C ASN A 83 -2.82 3.46 22.89
N LEU A 84 -3.96 3.78 22.28
CA LEU A 84 -5.25 3.94 22.96
C LEU A 84 -6.00 2.60 23.09
N GLY A 85 -5.48 1.52 22.49
CA GLY A 85 -6.05 0.19 22.63
C GLY A 85 -7.52 0.09 22.21
N PHE A 86 -8.40 -0.32 23.12
CA PHE A 86 -9.85 -0.40 22.88
C PHE A 86 -10.59 0.94 23.04
N ASP A 87 -9.92 1.98 23.56
CA ASP A 87 -10.45 3.35 23.62
C ASP A 87 -10.33 4.08 22.27
N ASP A 88 -9.77 3.41 21.25
CA ASP A 88 -9.75 3.84 19.85
C ASP A 88 -10.85 3.11 19.08
N ASP A 89 -11.63 3.83 18.26
CA ASP A 89 -12.68 3.26 17.40
C ASP A 89 -12.19 2.06 16.57
N ARG A 90 -10.90 2.05 16.20
CA ARG A 90 -10.30 0.97 15.41
C ARG A 90 -9.97 -0.29 16.24
N GLY A 91 -9.86 -0.15 17.56
CA GLY A 91 -9.80 -1.29 18.48
C GLY A 91 -11.13 -2.03 18.57
N GLN A 92 -12.25 -1.35 18.29
CA GLN A 92 -13.58 -1.94 18.28
C GLN A 92 -13.78 -2.93 17.12
N LEU A 93 -12.97 -2.86 16.05
CA LEU A 93 -13.02 -3.81 14.93
C LEU A 93 -12.74 -5.26 15.35
N TRP A 94 -12.02 -5.47 16.45
CA TRP A 94 -11.92 -6.80 17.07
C TRP A 94 -13.27 -7.30 17.57
N ASN A 95 -14.11 -6.44 18.15
CA ASN A 95 -15.45 -6.81 18.58
C ASN A 95 -16.35 -7.20 17.40
N ASP A 96 -16.29 -6.46 16.28
CA ASP A 96 -17.04 -6.80 15.06
C ASP A 96 -16.59 -8.15 14.48
N THR A 97 -15.28 -8.38 14.45
CA THR A 97 -14.69 -9.64 13.98
C THR A 97 -15.16 -10.81 14.86
N LEU A 98 -15.09 -10.65 16.19
CA LEU A 98 -15.49 -11.67 17.16
C LEU A 98 -17.01 -11.90 17.17
N TYR A 99 -17.79 -10.84 16.93
CA TYR A 99 -19.25 -10.93 16.75
C TYR A 99 -19.58 -11.81 15.55
N LEU A 100 -18.96 -11.56 14.39
CA LEU A 100 -19.16 -12.36 13.19
C LEU A 100 -18.66 -13.80 13.36
N LEU A 101 -17.50 -14.01 14.01
CA LEU A 101 -16.99 -15.34 14.34
C LEU A 101 -17.98 -16.14 15.18
N ASN A 102 -18.56 -15.52 16.22
CA ASN A 102 -19.53 -16.17 17.09
C ASN A 102 -20.87 -16.45 16.40
N LYS A 103 -21.28 -15.58 15.46
CA LYS A 103 -22.53 -15.75 14.72
C LYS A 103 -22.43 -16.83 13.65
N VAL A 104 -21.39 -16.81 12.81
CA VAL A 104 -21.24 -17.72 11.67
C VAL A 104 -20.73 -19.10 12.10
N ARG A 105 -19.91 -19.14 13.16
CA ARG A 105 -19.34 -20.37 13.72
C ARG A 105 -18.56 -21.27 12.71
N PRO A 106 -17.61 -20.72 11.89
CA PRO A 106 -16.75 -21.51 11.00
C PRO A 106 -15.98 -22.63 11.73
N LYS A 107 -15.43 -23.59 10.98
CA LYS A 107 -14.67 -24.71 11.57
C LYS A 107 -13.31 -24.28 12.10
N ALA A 108 -12.66 -23.33 11.43
CA ALA A 108 -11.38 -22.75 11.82
C ALA A 108 -11.30 -21.25 11.48
N PHE A 109 -10.30 -20.56 12.02
CA PHE A 109 -9.96 -19.18 11.64
C PHE A 109 -8.46 -18.87 11.76
N ILE A 110 -7.99 -17.88 10.99
CA ILE A 110 -6.68 -17.23 11.16
C ILE A 110 -6.89 -15.74 11.26
N PHE A 111 -6.49 -15.15 12.39
CA PHE A 111 -6.44 -13.70 12.57
C PHE A 111 -4.98 -13.23 12.65
N GLU A 112 -4.67 -12.14 11.96
CA GLU A 112 -3.34 -11.54 11.92
C GLU A 112 -3.37 -10.13 12.55
N ASN A 113 -2.27 -9.76 13.21
CA ASN A 113 -2.04 -8.40 13.67
C ASN A 113 -0.53 -8.12 13.85
N VAL A 114 -0.16 -6.87 14.16
CA VAL A 114 1.24 -6.51 14.43
C VAL A 114 1.77 -7.11 15.73
N LYS A 115 3.08 -7.37 15.76
CA LYS A 115 3.82 -7.82 16.95
C LYS A 115 3.45 -7.05 18.23
N GLY A 116 3.19 -5.75 18.12
CA GLY A 116 2.85 -4.90 19.27
C GLY A 116 1.66 -5.40 20.10
N LEU A 117 0.70 -6.13 19.51
CA LEU A 117 -0.40 -6.74 20.26
C LEU A 117 0.09 -7.82 21.27
N SER A 118 1.24 -8.45 20.98
CA SER A 118 1.86 -9.45 21.86
C SER A 118 2.81 -8.86 22.91
N ASP A 119 3.05 -7.55 22.90
CA ASP A 119 3.91 -6.89 23.89
C ASP A 119 3.27 -6.96 25.29
N PRO A 120 4.06 -7.11 26.38
CA PRO A 120 3.53 -7.17 27.75
C PRO A 120 2.61 -6.00 28.15
N ARG A 121 2.83 -4.82 27.56
CA ARG A 121 2.01 -3.62 27.79
C ARG A 121 0.56 -3.76 27.30
N ASN A 122 0.34 -4.59 26.28
CA ASN A 122 -0.95 -4.84 25.66
C ASN A 122 -1.56 -6.19 26.08
N GLN A 123 -0.97 -6.87 27.07
CA GLN A 123 -1.37 -8.20 27.51
C GLN A 123 -2.86 -8.29 27.87
N LYS A 124 -3.40 -7.30 28.59
CA LYS A 124 -4.83 -7.22 28.93
C LYS A 124 -5.74 -7.28 27.70
N ALA A 125 -5.35 -6.63 26.61
CA ALA A 125 -6.15 -6.59 25.39
C ALA A 125 -6.10 -7.92 24.63
N LEU A 126 -4.93 -8.54 24.60
CA LEU A 126 -4.77 -9.86 24.00
C LEU A 126 -5.53 -10.94 24.79
N ASP A 127 -5.50 -10.87 26.12
CA ASP A 127 -6.25 -11.78 26.99
C ASP A 127 -7.76 -11.63 26.77
N TYR A 128 -8.25 -10.39 26.66
CA TYR A 128 -9.63 -10.11 26.31
C TYR A 128 -10.04 -10.76 24.97
N ILE A 129 -9.21 -10.63 23.92
CA ILE A 129 -9.49 -11.24 22.61
C ILE A 129 -9.56 -12.77 22.73
N LEU A 130 -8.58 -13.39 23.41
CA LEU A 130 -8.52 -14.85 23.59
C LEU A 130 -9.69 -15.37 24.43
N GLU A 131 -10.09 -14.65 25.47
CA GLU A 131 -11.24 -15.00 26.30
C GLU A 131 -12.54 -14.94 25.50
N ARG A 132 -12.75 -13.90 24.69
CA ARG A 132 -13.92 -13.78 23.81
C ARG A 132 -13.98 -14.87 22.75
N ILE A 133 -12.83 -15.28 22.20
CA ILE A 133 -12.72 -16.44 21.30
C ILE A 133 -13.15 -17.72 22.03
N ASN A 134 -12.68 -17.92 23.28
CA ASN A 134 -13.05 -19.06 24.10
C ASN A 134 -14.55 -19.07 24.45
N GLN A 135 -15.12 -17.91 24.80
CA GLN A 135 -16.56 -17.74 25.05
C GLN A 135 -17.41 -18.00 23.80
N ALA A 136 -16.88 -17.69 22.60
CA ALA A 136 -17.49 -18.08 21.34
C ALA A 136 -17.41 -19.60 21.07
N GLY A 137 -16.77 -20.38 21.94
CA GLY A 137 -16.66 -21.83 21.85
C GLY A 137 -15.56 -22.31 20.89
N TYR A 138 -14.45 -21.58 20.82
CA TYR A 138 -13.27 -21.95 20.03
C TYR A 138 -12.05 -22.18 20.92
N HIS A 139 -11.17 -23.06 20.46
CA HIS A 139 -9.87 -23.28 21.06
C HIS A 139 -8.79 -22.67 20.17
N ALA A 140 -8.01 -21.73 20.70
CA ALA A 140 -7.03 -20.99 19.92
C ALA A 140 -5.66 -20.88 20.59
N ARG A 141 -4.62 -20.69 19.76
CA ARG A 141 -3.25 -20.39 20.18
C ARG A 141 -2.71 -19.20 19.40
N LYS A 142 -1.85 -18.41 20.05
CA LYS A 142 -1.11 -17.32 19.41
C LYS A 142 0.28 -17.76 18.97
N TYR A 143 0.76 -17.22 17.86
CA TYR A 143 2.08 -17.44 17.31
C TYR A 143 2.68 -16.11 16.89
N VAL A 144 3.93 -15.82 17.29
CA VAL A 144 4.66 -14.64 16.84
C VAL A 144 5.72 -15.11 15.86
N LEU A 145 5.51 -14.83 14.57
CA LEU A 145 6.30 -15.39 13.49
C LEU A 145 7.01 -14.27 12.72
N ASN A 146 8.25 -14.50 12.31
CA ASN A 146 8.97 -13.66 11.35
C ASN A 146 8.77 -14.23 9.95
N ALA A 147 8.37 -13.40 8.98
CA ALA A 147 8.20 -13.85 7.60
C ALA A 147 9.49 -14.45 7.01
N TYR A 148 10.66 -13.99 7.46
CA TYR A 148 11.96 -14.53 7.07
C TYR A 148 12.09 -16.04 7.32
N ASP A 149 11.50 -16.53 8.41
CA ASP A 149 11.55 -17.94 8.80
C ASP A 149 10.71 -18.84 7.86
N TYR A 150 9.93 -18.25 6.94
CA TYR A 150 8.95 -18.95 6.09
C TYR A 150 9.05 -18.53 4.61
N GLY A 151 10.28 -18.31 4.12
CA GLY A 151 10.55 -18.14 2.69
C GLY A 151 10.29 -16.73 2.14
N VAL A 152 10.23 -15.72 3.00
CA VAL A 152 10.08 -14.30 2.59
C VAL A 152 11.39 -13.57 2.85
N PRO A 153 12.01 -12.85 1.89
CA PRO A 153 13.27 -12.15 2.11
C PRO A 153 13.06 -10.84 2.91
N GLN A 154 12.31 -10.89 4.01
CA GLN A 154 11.90 -9.73 4.80
C GLN A 154 11.84 -10.04 6.28
N THR A 155 12.40 -9.16 7.11
CA THR A 155 12.10 -9.15 8.56
C THR A 155 10.74 -8.50 8.77
N ARG A 156 9.69 -9.32 8.89
CA ARG A 156 8.31 -8.92 9.15
C ARG A 156 7.72 -9.79 10.24
N VAL A 157 7.78 -9.30 11.47
CA VAL A 157 7.26 -10.02 12.64
C VAL A 157 5.79 -9.67 12.88
N ARG A 158 4.93 -10.68 12.95
CA ARG A 158 3.48 -10.55 13.17
C ARG A 158 2.98 -11.58 14.17
N ILE A 159 1.88 -11.24 14.84
CA ILE A 159 1.14 -12.19 15.65
C ILE A 159 0.03 -12.80 14.80
N TYR A 160 -0.14 -14.11 14.94
CA TYR A 160 -1.20 -14.89 14.33
C TYR A 160 -1.97 -15.60 15.44
N ILE A 161 -3.29 -15.43 15.48
CA ILE A 161 -4.19 -16.17 16.36
C ILE A 161 -4.91 -17.19 15.49
N ILE A 162 -4.67 -18.46 15.78
CA ILE A 162 -5.21 -19.58 15.00
C ILE A 162 -6.10 -20.39 15.92
N GLY A 163 -7.34 -20.61 15.51
CA GLY A 163 -8.30 -21.32 16.32
C GLY A 163 -9.19 -22.27 15.55
N PHE A 164 -9.71 -23.24 16.29
CA PHE A 164 -10.55 -24.33 15.80
C PHE A 164 -11.79 -24.43 16.69
N LYS A 165 -12.93 -24.71 16.07
CA LYS A 165 -14.19 -24.92 16.80
C LYS A 165 -14.11 -26.17 17.69
N GLU A 166 -13.41 -27.20 17.23
CA GLU A 166 -13.21 -28.44 17.99
C GLU A 166 -11.75 -28.56 18.46
N GLU A 167 -11.56 -28.81 19.76
CA GLU A 167 -10.23 -28.88 20.40
C GLU A 167 -9.30 -29.92 19.77
N ARG A 168 -9.86 -31.03 19.27
CA ARG A 168 -9.09 -32.13 18.66
C ARG A 168 -8.22 -31.67 17.49
N TYR A 169 -8.67 -30.68 16.71
CA TYR A 169 -7.89 -30.16 15.58
C TYR A 169 -6.77 -29.23 16.05
N LEU A 170 -6.99 -28.45 17.12
CA LEU A 170 -5.92 -27.67 17.74
C LEU A 170 -4.80 -28.57 18.29
N LYS A 171 -5.14 -29.75 18.84
CA LYS A 171 -4.15 -30.74 19.32
C LYS A 171 -3.33 -31.34 18.17
N LYS A 172 -3.91 -31.47 16.97
CA LYS A 172 -3.23 -31.93 15.75
C LYS A 172 -2.47 -30.82 15.01
N PHE A 173 -2.74 -29.55 15.31
CA PHE A 173 -2.11 -28.42 14.64
C PHE A 173 -0.62 -28.33 14.98
N VAL A 174 0.21 -28.49 13.95
CA VAL A 174 1.67 -28.40 14.04
C VAL A 174 2.16 -27.44 12.96
N LEU A 175 2.89 -26.41 13.38
CA LEU A 175 3.58 -25.53 12.46
C LEU A 175 4.86 -26.20 11.95
N PRO A 176 5.19 -26.08 10.66
CA PRO A 176 6.47 -26.56 10.17
C PRO A 176 7.61 -25.78 10.83
N ALA A 177 8.75 -26.44 10.96
CA ALA A 177 9.97 -25.80 11.44
C ALA A 177 10.36 -24.62 10.51
N PRO A 178 10.96 -23.55 11.07
CA PRO A 178 11.54 -22.46 10.27
C PRO A 178 12.49 -22.97 9.18
N PHE A 179 12.43 -22.35 8.00
CA PHE A 179 13.35 -22.58 6.88
C PHE A 179 13.86 -21.23 6.34
N PRO A 180 14.65 -20.48 7.14
CA PRO A 180 15.14 -19.16 6.76
C PRO A 180 16.07 -19.19 5.54
N GLY A 181 16.18 -18.07 4.85
CA GLY A 181 17.22 -17.86 3.82
C GLY A 181 17.02 -18.62 2.50
N GLN A 182 15.85 -19.21 2.26
CA GLN A 182 15.53 -19.83 0.95
C GLN A 182 15.47 -18.82 -0.21
N VAL A 183 15.14 -17.57 0.09
CA VAL A 183 15.04 -16.46 -0.89
C VAL A 183 15.94 -15.33 -0.40
N ARG A 184 16.84 -14.88 -1.26
CA ARG A 184 17.72 -13.72 -1.04
C ARG A 184 17.14 -12.49 -1.72
N LEU A 185 17.63 -11.30 -1.36
CA LEU A 185 17.18 -10.06 -1.99
C LEU A 185 17.47 -10.06 -3.49
N CYS A 186 18.64 -10.53 -3.93
CA CYS A 186 18.96 -10.66 -5.36
C CYS A 186 17.97 -11.51 -6.16
N ASP A 187 17.32 -12.51 -5.54
CA ASP A 187 16.35 -13.38 -6.22
C ASP A 187 15.03 -12.63 -6.53
N VAL A 188 14.77 -11.51 -5.83
CA VAL A 188 13.56 -10.70 -5.94
C VAL A 188 13.81 -9.31 -6.48
N LEU A 189 15.05 -8.94 -6.81
CA LEU A 189 15.39 -7.71 -7.50
C LEU A 189 15.47 -7.91 -9.01
N ASP A 190 15.15 -6.87 -9.76
CA ASP A 190 15.42 -6.74 -11.18
C ASP A 190 16.91 -6.38 -11.38
N ASP A 191 17.52 -6.88 -12.46
CA ASP A 191 18.88 -6.54 -12.89
C ASP A 191 20.02 -6.91 -11.92
N CYS A 192 19.84 -7.95 -11.09
CA CYS A 192 20.90 -8.48 -10.22
C CYS A 192 21.54 -9.75 -10.80
N GLU A 193 22.68 -9.61 -11.48
CA GLU A 193 23.51 -10.75 -11.89
C GLU A 193 24.54 -11.14 -10.81
N ILE A 194 24.11 -11.82 -9.75
CA ILE A 194 25.05 -12.44 -8.79
C ILE A 194 25.28 -13.89 -9.20
N LYS A 195 26.48 -14.16 -9.71
CA LYS A 195 26.85 -15.46 -10.33
C LYS A 195 27.20 -16.58 -9.34
N GLU A 196 27.24 -16.33 -8.02
CA GLU A 196 27.65 -17.37 -7.07
C GLU A 196 26.56 -17.73 -6.04
N ARG A 197 26.13 -18.99 -6.12
CA ARG A 197 25.45 -19.71 -5.04
C ARG A 197 26.50 -20.39 -4.18
N VAL A 198 27.08 -19.66 -3.22
CA VAL A 198 27.78 -20.33 -2.12
C VAL A 198 26.73 -20.70 -1.07
N GLN A 199 26.43 -21.99 -0.98
CA GLN A 199 25.81 -22.54 0.24
C GLN A 199 26.89 -22.54 1.32
N ARG A 200 26.63 -22.01 2.53
CA ARG A 200 27.01 -22.61 3.84
C ARG A 200 26.73 -21.72 5.07
N GLU A 201 26.79 -22.44 6.19
CA GLU A 201 26.48 -22.26 7.62
C GLU A 201 25.89 -20.96 8.20
N GLU A 202 24.88 -21.17 9.04
CA GLU A 202 24.04 -20.16 9.69
C GLU A 202 24.71 -19.54 10.93
N HIS A 203 24.95 -18.23 10.91
CA HIS A 203 25.19 -17.46 12.13
C HIS A 203 23.87 -17.06 12.80
N LYS A 204 23.76 -17.35 14.11
CA LYS A 204 22.59 -17.13 14.99
C LYS A 204 22.34 -15.66 15.34
N ALA A 205 22.32 -14.73 14.39
CA ALA A 205 21.86 -13.37 14.63
C ALA A 205 20.35 -13.27 14.36
N ARG A 206 19.52 -13.83 15.26
CA ARG A 206 18.05 -13.91 15.12
C ARG A 206 17.32 -12.54 15.04
N TRP A 207 18.03 -11.43 15.23
CA TRP A 207 17.43 -10.09 15.32
C TRP A 207 18.23 -8.95 14.66
N SER A 208 19.36 -9.22 13.98
CA SER A 208 19.99 -8.21 13.11
C SER A 208 19.33 -8.23 11.73
N LEU A 209 19.34 -7.10 11.02
CA LEU A 209 18.69 -7.00 9.71
C LEU A 209 19.35 -7.94 8.69
N SER A 210 20.67 -7.94 8.52
CA SER A 210 21.42 -8.94 7.73
C SER A 210 22.91 -8.72 7.99
N CYS A 211 23.68 -9.81 8.04
CA CYS A 211 25.14 -9.76 8.11
C CYS A 211 25.76 -10.65 7.03
N ASN A 212 26.83 -10.19 6.38
CA ASN A 212 27.64 -11.03 5.52
C ASN A 212 28.39 -12.08 6.35
N GLU A 213 29.00 -13.01 5.64
CA GLU A 213 29.84 -14.09 6.19
C GLU A 213 31.04 -13.56 6.99
N LYS A 214 31.48 -12.32 6.71
CA LYS A 214 32.59 -11.64 7.39
C LYS A 214 32.15 -10.88 8.65
N GLY A 215 30.86 -10.92 9.00
CA GLY A 215 30.29 -10.31 10.19
C GLY A 215 29.89 -8.83 10.06
N PHE A 216 30.05 -8.22 8.89
CA PHE A 216 29.59 -6.86 8.60
C PHE A 216 28.11 -6.87 8.23
N ASN A 217 27.41 -5.74 8.41
CA ASN A 217 26.05 -5.66 7.87
C ASN A 217 26.08 -5.64 6.33
N ASP A 218 25.11 -6.29 5.69
CA ASP A 218 24.94 -6.23 4.22
C ASP A 218 24.26 -4.94 3.72
N TYR A 219 24.14 -3.96 4.60
CA TYR A 219 23.53 -2.67 4.29
C TYR A 219 24.28 -1.55 5.00
N PHE A 220 24.20 -0.37 4.42
CA PHE A 220 24.76 0.85 4.98
C PHE A 220 23.65 1.72 5.55
N LEU A 221 23.81 2.15 6.80
CA LEU A 221 22.90 3.06 7.49
C LEU A 221 23.41 4.49 7.37
N PHE A 222 22.54 5.43 6.99
CA PHE A 222 22.88 6.84 6.88
C PHE A 222 22.29 7.60 8.07
N ASN A 223 23.12 7.88 9.08
CA ASN A 223 22.62 8.47 10.32
C ASN A 223 23.73 9.07 11.20
N ASP A 224 23.50 10.27 11.74
CA ASP A 224 24.42 10.94 12.67
C ASP A 224 24.22 10.54 14.15
N LEU A 225 23.19 9.77 14.50
CA LEU A 225 22.78 9.50 15.90
C LEU A 225 23.11 8.08 16.40
N ARG A 226 23.59 7.22 15.51
CA ARG A 226 23.97 5.84 15.79
C ARG A 226 25.32 5.60 15.12
N ASN A 227 26.15 4.80 15.77
CA ASN A 227 27.41 4.37 15.18
C ASN A 227 27.40 2.86 14.97
N GLY A 228 28.14 2.41 13.98
CA GLY A 228 28.32 1.01 13.64
C GLY A 228 29.20 0.89 12.41
N ASP A 229 29.75 -0.29 12.19
CA ASP A 229 30.75 -0.58 11.15
C ASP A 229 30.34 -0.09 9.76
N THR A 230 29.08 -0.25 9.39
CA THR A 230 28.51 0.18 8.10
C THR A 230 27.65 1.45 8.19
N THR A 231 27.87 2.29 9.21
CA THR A 231 27.16 3.57 9.34
C THR A 231 27.91 4.68 8.61
N ILE A 232 27.25 5.35 7.68
CA ILE A 232 27.74 6.55 7.00
C ILE A 232 27.15 7.76 7.70
N HIS A 233 28.02 8.65 8.18
CA HIS A 233 27.62 9.90 8.81
C HIS A 233 27.64 11.05 7.82
N SER A 234 27.00 12.17 8.16
CA SER A 234 27.03 13.39 7.34
C SER A 234 28.45 13.90 7.11
N TRP A 235 29.34 13.75 8.10
CA TRP A 235 30.75 14.08 7.99
C TRP A 235 31.58 13.06 7.17
N ASP A 236 31.02 11.91 6.80
CA ASP A 236 31.66 11.01 5.82
C ASP A 236 31.26 11.35 4.37
N ILE A 237 30.16 12.08 4.19
CA ILE A 237 29.64 12.53 2.90
C ILE A 237 30.26 13.88 2.51
N VAL A 238 30.25 14.83 3.44
CA VAL A 238 30.85 16.15 3.28
C VAL A 238 32.36 16.05 3.47
N ASP A 239 33.12 16.84 2.71
CA ASP A 239 34.57 16.93 2.90
C ASP A 239 34.88 17.47 4.30
N THR A 240 35.46 16.63 5.15
CA THR A 240 35.81 16.95 6.53
C THR A 240 37.19 16.44 6.90
N THR A 241 37.88 17.24 7.70
CA THR A 241 39.18 16.89 8.28
C THR A 241 39.01 15.84 9.38
N LYS A 242 40.09 15.13 9.70
CA LYS A 242 40.11 14.19 10.84
C LYS A 242 39.66 14.88 12.15
N ARG A 243 40.14 16.11 12.38
CA ARG A 243 39.79 16.92 13.54
C ARG A 243 38.28 17.20 13.63
N GLU A 244 37.65 17.56 12.53
CA GLU A 244 36.20 17.77 12.46
C GLU A 244 35.42 16.47 12.78
N LYS A 245 35.86 15.33 12.24
CA LYS A 245 35.25 14.02 12.54
C LYS A 245 35.37 13.66 14.03
N ASP A 246 36.52 13.91 14.63
CA ASP A 246 36.76 13.64 16.06
C ASP A 246 35.79 14.43 16.94
N ILE A 247 35.53 15.71 16.61
CA ILE A 247 34.53 16.54 17.30
C ILE A 247 33.11 15.95 17.16
N CYS A 248 32.73 15.47 15.97
CA CYS A 248 31.45 14.80 15.77
C CYS A 248 31.32 13.52 16.60
N TYR A 249 32.37 12.68 16.64
CA TYR A 249 32.37 11.47 17.48
C TYR A 249 32.31 11.77 18.98
N LEU A 250 32.93 12.88 19.43
CA LEU A 250 32.80 13.37 20.80
C LEU A 250 31.33 13.69 21.12
N LEU A 251 30.63 14.44 20.26
CA LEU A 251 29.21 14.72 20.45
C LEU A 251 28.37 13.44 20.48
N LEU A 252 28.57 12.55 19.49
CA LEU A 252 27.82 11.30 19.35
C LEU A 252 27.92 10.41 20.59
N SER A 253 29.13 10.26 21.14
CA SER A 253 29.41 9.38 22.28
C SER A 253 28.92 9.97 23.61
N ASN A 254 28.80 11.29 23.71
CA ASN A 254 28.51 11.97 24.98
C ASN A 254 27.08 12.50 25.10
N ARG A 255 26.37 12.78 23.99
CA ARG A 255 25.04 13.44 24.02
C ARG A 255 23.99 12.74 24.89
N ARG A 256 24.07 11.42 25.11
CA ARG A 256 23.08 10.67 25.92
C ARG A 256 23.40 10.61 27.41
N LYS A 257 24.52 11.19 27.84
CA LYS A 257 24.87 11.24 29.27
C LYS A 257 23.99 12.26 29.99
N LYS A 258 23.54 11.88 31.19
CA LYS A 258 22.63 12.69 32.04
C LYS A 258 23.27 13.99 32.52
N GLU A 259 24.61 14.04 32.59
CA GLU A 259 25.36 15.22 33.02
C GLU A 259 25.12 16.45 32.12
N TYR A 260 24.73 16.24 30.86
CA TYR A 260 24.46 17.31 29.91
C TYR A 260 22.98 17.72 29.84
N GLY A 261 22.08 17.00 30.53
CA GLY A 261 20.66 17.32 30.59
C GLY A 261 19.74 16.11 30.66
N GLU A 262 18.43 16.38 30.66
CA GLU A 262 17.37 15.38 30.87
C GLU A 262 16.84 14.75 29.57
N LEU A 263 17.31 15.19 28.40
CA LEU A 263 16.84 14.65 27.12
C LEU A 263 17.57 13.35 26.77
N ASP A 264 16.88 12.45 26.06
CA ASP A 264 17.51 11.30 25.40
C ASP A 264 18.25 11.79 24.14
N GLY A 265 19.41 12.42 24.37
CA GLY A 265 20.18 13.14 23.36
C GLY A 265 20.22 14.64 23.58
N ASN A 266 21.08 15.08 24.49
CA ASN A 266 21.30 16.48 24.83
C ASN A 266 22.22 17.17 23.83
N PRO A 267 21.90 18.40 23.40
CA PRO A 267 22.88 19.26 22.74
C PRO A 267 23.96 19.68 23.75
N LEU A 268 25.20 19.91 23.27
CA LEU A 268 26.34 20.29 24.11
C LEU A 268 26.72 21.75 23.87
N SER A 269 27.00 22.50 24.95
CA SER A 269 27.55 23.85 24.86
C SER A 269 29.04 23.81 24.53
N LEU A 270 29.61 24.96 24.15
CA LEU A 270 31.07 25.07 23.96
C LEU A 270 31.84 24.64 25.22
N SER A 271 31.36 25.03 26.42
CA SER A 271 32.01 24.64 27.67
C SER A 271 31.94 23.13 27.92
N HIS A 272 30.86 22.45 27.50
CA HIS A 272 30.79 20.98 27.57
C HIS A 272 31.81 20.33 26.62
N PHE A 273 31.95 20.84 25.40
CA PHE A 273 32.99 20.36 24.48
C PHE A 273 34.40 20.58 25.05
N GLN A 274 34.66 21.76 25.61
CA GLN A 274 35.95 22.10 26.24
C GLN A 274 36.23 21.27 27.50
N GLY A 275 35.20 20.83 28.22
CA GLY A 275 35.34 19.86 29.31
C GLY A 275 35.76 18.46 28.86
N LEU A 276 35.47 18.10 27.60
CA LEU A 276 35.87 16.82 26.99
C LEU A 276 37.24 16.93 26.28
N ASP A 277 37.46 18.04 25.57
CA ASP A 277 38.71 18.41 24.93
C ASP A 277 38.88 19.93 24.97
N VAL A 278 39.80 20.40 25.81
CA VAL A 278 40.04 21.83 26.08
C VAL A 278 40.47 22.61 24.84
N THR A 279 40.99 21.92 23.83
CA THR A 279 41.50 22.54 22.59
C THR A 279 40.39 22.90 21.61
N ILE A 280 39.15 22.45 21.84
CA ILE A 280 38.02 22.76 20.95
C ILE A 280 37.67 24.24 21.03
N THR A 281 37.63 24.88 19.87
CA THR A 281 37.30 26.29 19.70
C THR A 281 35.87 26.47 19.19
N ARG A 282 35.31 27.66 19.44
CA ARG A 282 34.03 28.06 18.84
C ARG A 282 34.10 28.03 17.32
N GLN A 283 35.22 28.43 16.73
CA GLN A 283 35.37 28.51 15.28
C GLN A 283 35.26 27.13 14.61
N GLU A 284 35.82 26.08 15.22
CA GLU A 284 35.68 24.69 14.72
C GLU A 284 34.21 24.24 14.76
N LEU A 285 33.47 24.55 15.83
CA LEU A 285 32.04 24.23 15.91
C LEU A 285 31.22 25.00 14.87
N GLU A 286 31.51 26.29 14.67
CA GLU A 286 30.85 27.11 13.64
C GLU A 286 31.18 26.62 12.22
N GLN A 287 32.38 26.09 11.97
CA GLN A 287 32.71 25.44 10.70
C GLN A 287 31.84 24.21 10.45
N LEU A 288 31.64 23.36 11.45
CA LEU A 288 30.74 22.20 11.35
C LEU A 288 29.27 22.61 11.14
N VAL A 289 28.84 23.75 11.71
CA VAL A 289 27.52 24.33 11.42
C VAL A 289 27.42 24.82 9.98
N ARG A 290 28.44 25.52 9.47
CA ARG A 290 28.49 25.97 8.06
C ARG A 290 28.49 24.80 7.08
N LYS A 291 29.16 23.70 7.43
CA LYS A 291 29.13 22.42 6.69
C LYS A 291 27.82 21.65 6.84
N ASN A 292 26.84 22.19 7.57
CA ASN A 292 25.51 21.63 7.73
C ASN A 292 25.47 20.31 8.53
N ILE A 293 26.53 19.99 9.27
CA ILE A 293 26.65 18.78 10.09
C ILE A 293 26.03 19.02 11.47
N LEU A 294 26.34 20.18 12.06
CA LEU A 294 25.77 20.64 13.32
C LEU A 294 24.73 21.74 13.11
N LYS A 295 23.92 21.98 14.12
CA LYS A 295 23.01 23.13 14.22
C LYS A 295 23.09 23.75 15.59
N HIS A 296 22.80 25.05 15.67
CA HIS A 296 22.55 25.73 16.93
C HIS A 296 21.21 25.28 17.52
N VAL A 297 21.20 25.07 18.83
CA VAL A 297 20.03 24.75 19.63
C VAL A 297 20.02 25.71 20.80
N GLU A 298 19.12 26.69 20.78
CA GLU A 298 18.80 27.48 21.96
C GLU A 298 18.33 26.52 23.05
N TYR A 299 18.86 26.63 24.27
CA TYR A 299 18.64 25.62 25.31
C TYR A 299 18.16 26.21 26.64
N LEU A 300 18.68 27.37 27.04
CA LEU A 300 18.24 28.12 28.21
C LEU A 300 17.73 29.50 27.83
N TYR A 301 16.63 29.90 28.48
CA TYR A 301 16.07 31.25 28.37
C TYR A 301 15.93 31.89 29.74
N GLU A 302 16.16 33.18 29.83
CA GLU A 302 15.90 34.03 30.99
C GLU A 302 14.62 34.83 30.77
N ILE A 303 13.76 34.89 31.79
CA ILE A 303 12.54 35.71 31.77
C ILE A 303 12.90 37.16 32.13
N VAL A 304 12.83 38.04 31.12
CA VAL A 304 13.25 39.45 31.19
C VAL A 304 12.08 40.43 31.22
N GLY A 305 10.90 40.04 30.73
CA GLY A 305 9.72 40.90 30.62
C GLY A 305 8.46 40.34 31.30
N GLN A 306 7.41 41.16 31.35
CA GLN A 306 6.06 40.76 31.76
C GLN A 306 5.05 41.31 30.76
N LYS A 307 4.07 40.48 30.38
CA LYS A 307 2.97 40.81 29.48
C LYS A 307 1.68 40.24 30.04
N HIS A 308 0.59 40.99 29.96
CA HIS A 308 -0.75 40.51 30.32
C HIS A 308 -1.46 39.97 29.06
N ASN A 309 -2.36 38.98 29.25
CA ASN A 309 -3.08 38.25 28.18
C ASN A 309 -2.19 37.32 27.33
N LEU A 310 -1.50 36.38 27.99
CA LEU A 310 -0.80 35.31 27.30
C LEU A 310 -1.74 34.13 27.04
N SER A 311 -1.38 33.26 26.10
CA SER A 311 -2.09 31.98 25.93
C SER A 311 -1.86 31.10 27.16
N GLU A 312 -2.83 30.24 27.50
CA GLU A 312 -2.71 29.26 28.59
C GLU A 312 -1.43 28.41 28.47
N ALA A 313 -1.03 28.09 27.23
CA ALA A 313 0.22 27.37 26.95
C ALA A 313 1.47 28.18 27.33
N ALA A 314 1.50 29.48 27.01
CA ALA A 314 2.61 30.36 27.33
C ALA A 314 2.72 30.61 28.84
N GLU A 315 1.59 30.82 29.52
CA GLU A 315 1.55 30.97 30.98
C GLU A 315 2.05 29.71 31.70
N LEU A 316 1.65 28.53 31.23
CA LEU A 316 2.14 27.27 31.77
C LEU A 316 3.64 27.09 31.57
N LEU A 317 4.20 27.44 30.41
CA LEU A 317 5.65 27.34 30.21
C LEU A 317 6.41 28.32 31.12
N LEU A 318 5.91 29.55 31.29
CA LEU A 318 6.52 30.54 32.17
C LEU A 318 6.44 30.14 33.66
N SER A 319 5.36 29.47 34.09
CA SER A 319 5.23 29.02 35.49
C SER A 319 6.21 27.91 35.87
N LEU A 320 6.69 27.14 34.88
CA LEU A 320 7.69 26.08 35.05
C LEU A 320 9.14 26.58 35.11
N ASN A 321 9.35 27.89 35.34
CA ASN A 321 10.69 28.45 35.50
C ASN A 321 11.34 28.06 36.82
N ASN A 322 12.67 28.03 36.83
CA ASN A 322 13.47 27.91 38.03
C ASN A 322 14.38 29.14 38.11
N ASN A 323 14.22 29.99 39.12
CA ASN A 323 14.96 31.25 39.27
C ASN A 323 14.92 32.13 37.99
N ARG A 324 13.73 32.32 37.41
CA ARG A 324 13.51 33.05 36.15
C ARG A 324 14.17 32.41 34.92
N MET A 325 14.68 31.18 35.03
CA MET A 325 15.28 30.45 33.92
C MET A 325 14.35 29.34 33.43
N LEU A 326 14.25 29.22 32.12
CA LEU A 326 13.50 28.17 31.43
C LEU A 326 14.49 27.24 30.74
N ASN A 327 14.41 25.95 31.07
CA ASN A 327 15.25 24.90 30.49
C ASN A 327 14.42 24.05 29.52
N ILE A 328 14.85 23.96 28.26
CA ILE A 328 14.12 23.18 27.25
C ILE A 328 13.96 21.71 27.65
N GLY A 329 14.98 21.10 28.25
CA GLY A 329 14.95 19.72 28.70
C GLY A 329 13.80 19.47 29.67
N GLN A 330 13.69 20.32 30.69
CA GLN A 330 12.66 20.25 31.72
C GLN A 330 11.26 20.50 31.14
N LEU A 331 11.11 21.53 30.30
CA LEU A 331 9.83 21.85 29.65
C LEU A 331 9.35 20.70 28.77
N LYS A 332 10.23 20.10 27.95
CA LYS A 332 9.89 18.97 27.08
C LYS A 332 9.58 17.70 27.85
N ASN A 333 10.17 17.50 29.03
CA ASN A 333 9.93 16.32 29.85
C ASN A 333 8.74 16.43 30.81
N ASN A 334 8.27 17.66 31.08
CA ASN A 334 7.15 17.93 31.97
C ASN A 334 5.86 17.19 31.55
N ARG A 335 5.18 16.60 32.54
CA ARG A 335 3.98 15.77 32.34
C ARG A 335 2.78 16.57 31.83
N GLU A 336 2.57 17.78 32.34
CA GLU A 336 1.42 18.62 31.98
C GLU A 336 1.57 19.16 30.56
N VAL A 337 2.78 19.60 30.21
CA VAL A 337 3.14 20.02 28.83
C VAL A 337 2.87 18.90 27.82
N LYS A 338 3.26 17.66 28.14
CA LYS A 338 2.99 16.48 27.30
C LYS A 338 1.49 16.17 27.19
N LYS A 339 0.75 16.28 28.30
CA LYS A 339 -0.69 16.02 28.35
C LYS A 339 -1.47 17.01 27.48
N LEU A 340 -1.12 18.29 27.56
CA LEU A 340 -1.74 19.38 26.79
C LEU A 340 -1.19 19.49 25.35
N LYS A 341 -0.18 18.69 24.99
CA LYS A 341 0.47 18.67 23.66
C LYS A 341 0.97 20.05 23.23
N ILE A 342 1.50 20.81 24.19
CA ILE A 342 2.02 22.15 23.93
C ILE A 342 3.26 22.04 23.04
N LYS A 343 3.29 22.83 21.98
CA LYS A 343 4.43 22.92 21.07
C LYS A 343 5.49 23.86 21.64
N VAL A 344 6.27 23.34 22.58
CA VAL A 344 7.27 24.10 23.37
C VAL A 344 8.13 25.07 22.53
N LEU A 345 8.70 24.61 21.41
CA LEU A 345 9.60 25.45 20.59
C LEU A 345 8.86 26.60 19.88
N GLU A 346 7.64 26.36 19.39
CA GLU A 346 6.83 27.40 18.74
C GLU A 346 6.42 28.45 19.79
N THR A 347 5.97 28.01 20.97
CA THR A 347 5.58 28.91 22.06
C THR A 347 6.75 29.72 22.61
N LEU A 348 7.94 29.14 22.76
CA LEU A 348 9.14 29.87 23.19
C LEU A 348 9.58 30.90 22.14
N SER A 349 9.45 30.58 20.86
CA SER A 349 9.76 31.54 19.78
C SER A 349 8.85 32.77 19.87
N GLN A 350 7.56 32.55 20.13
CA GLN A 350 6.58 33.63 20.29
C GLN A 350 6.83 34.47 21.56
N LEU A 351 7.17 33.83 22.68
CA LEU A 351 7.56 34.53 23.92
C LEU A 351 8.84 35.38 23.74
N LYS A 352 9.75 34.93 22.87
CA LYS A 352 10.98 35.66 22.54
C LYS A 352 10.69 36.87 21.65
N GLU A 353 9.83 36.72 20.64
CA GLU A 353 9.35 37.82 19.78
C GLU A 353 8.63 38.90 20.61
N ASP A 354 7.87 38.48 21.61
CA ASP A 354 7.20 39.36 22.58
C ASP A 354 8.16 40.01 23.60
N ASN A 355 9.47 39.76 23.52
CA ASN A 355 10.50 40.24 24.45
C ASN A 355 10.26 39.83 25.92
N ILE A 356 9.55 38.73 26.17
CA ILE A 356 9.30 38.21 27.52
C ILE A 356 10.48 37.37 27.99
N ILE A 357 11.10 36.64 27.07
CA ILE A 357 12.24 35.76 27.35
C ILE A 357 13.42 36.08 26.42
N ARG A 358 14.64 35.84 26.91
CA ARG A 358 15.89 36.02 26.17
C ARG A 358 16.73 34.75 26.24
N CYS A 359 17.23 34.27 25.10
CA CYS A 359 18.12 33.11 25.07
C CYS A 359 19.46 33.45 25.74
N THR A 360 19.86 32.65 26.72
CA THR A 360 21.11 32.83 27.48
C THR A 360 22.14 31.74 27.21
N GLU A 361 21.70 30.57 26.73
CA GLU A 361 22.60 29.48 26.35
C GLU A 361 22.20 28.90 24.99
N VAL A 362 23.17 28.89 24.07
CA VAL A 362 23.09 28.17 22.80
C VAL A 362 24.05 26.99 22.85
N ARG A 363 23.55 25.84 22.41
CA ARG A 363 24.28 24.58 22.33
C ARG A 363 24.33 24.07 20.89
N TYR A 364 25.08 23.01 20.65
CA TYR A 364 25.23 22.37 19.35
C TYR A 364 24.67 20.95 19.41
N ASP A 365 23.89 20.57 18.40
CA ASP A 365 23.46 19.18 18.15
C ASP A 365 23.67 18.86 16.67
N PHE A 366 23.56 17.58 16.32
CA PHE A 366 23.53 17.19 14.92
C PHE A 366 22.36 17.86 14.19
N LYS A 367 22.58 18.26 12.95
CA LYS A 367 21.50 18.80 12.13
C LYS A 367 20.42 17.73 11.91
N ASN A 368 20.83 16.53 11.52
CA ASN A 368 19.96 15.41 11.20
C ASN A 368 19.64 14.55 12.44
N THR A 369 18.61 14.96 13.18
CA THR A 369 18.23 14.28 14.43
C THR A 369 17.14 13.21 14.26
N LYS A 370 16.71 12.91 13.04
CA LYS A 370 15.66 11.92 12.76
C LYS A 370 16.25 10.76 11.97
N ILE A 371 16.30 9.58 12.58
CA ILE A 371 16.87 8.37 11.96
C ILE A 371 16.09 8.01 10.69
N SER A 372 14.75 8.01 10.75
CA SER A 372 13.93 7.48 9.66
C SER A 372 13.98 8.29 8.36
N THR A 373 14.40 9.56 8.42
CA THR A 373 14.57 10.39 7.22
C THR A 373 15.89 10.12 6.53
N GLY A 374 16.88 9.60 7.28
CA GLY A 374 18.23 9.39 6.79
C GLY A 374 19.02 10.67 6.61
N LEU A 375 20.09 10.60 5.81
CA LEU A 375 20.90 11.72 5.34
C LEU A 375 20.61 11.94 3.85
N ASP A 376 20.35 13.19 3.46
CA ASP A 376 20.02 13.57 2.07
C ASP A 376 18.90 12.72 1.44
N GLY A 377 17.91 12.32 2.26
CA GLY A 377 16.78 11.50 1.82
C GLY A 377 17.10 10.02 1.66
N VAL A 378 18.28 9.56 2.07
CA VAL A 378 18.70 8.15 2.09
C VAL A 378 18.82 7.70 3.54
N ASN A 379 17.99 6.73 3.96
CA ASN A 379 18.07 6.11 5.28
C ASN A 379 19.00 4.90 5.27
N ARG A 380 18.80 3.97 4.33
CA ARG A 380 19.62 2.77 4.20
C ARG A 380 19.80 2.40 2.73
N ILE A 381 20.96 1.84 2.41
CA ILE A 381 21.22 1.18 1.13
C ILE A 381 21.55 -0.28 1.40
N PHE A 382 20.72 -1.19 0.89
CA PHE A 382 20.88 -2.63 1.01
C PHE A 382 21.64 -3.17 -0.20
N LEU A 383 22.67 -3.99 0.02
CA LEU A 383 23.38 -4.66 -1.05
C LEU A 383 22.55 -5.83 -1.61
N PRO A 384 22.71 -6.19 -2.89
CA PRO A 384 22.01 -7.34 -3.50
C PRO A 384 22.20 -8.66 -2.75
N THR A 385 23.35 -8.83 -2.08
CA THR A 385 23.70 -10.01 -1.27
C THR A 385 22.90 -10.11 0.04
N CYS A 386 22.15 -9.08 0.43
CA CYS A 386 21.30 -9.10 1.62
C CYS A 386 20.39 -10.32 1.64
N LYS A 387 20.40 -11.04 2.77
CA LYS A 387 19.47 -12.16 3.00
C LYS A 387 18.07 -11.66 3.33
N ILE A 388 17.97 -10.45 3.86
CA ILE A 388 16.78 -9.91 4.49
C ILE A 388 16.62 -8.43 4.12
N TYR A 389 15.42 -8.06 3.69
CA TYR A 389 14.99 -6.68 3.52
C TYR A 389 14.16 -6.21 4.73
N PRO A 390 14.12 -4.91 5.07
CA PRO A 390 13.25 -4.40 6.13
C PRO A 390 11.77 -4.57 5.78
N THR A 391 10.91 -4.54 6.80
CA THR A 391 9.45 -4.55 6.60
C THR A 391 9.03 -3.46 5.62
N LEU A 392 8.33 -3.84 4.54
CA LEU A 392 7.66 -2.86 3.69
C LEU A 392 6.50 -2.23 4.47
N VAL A 393 6.54 -0.90 4.62
CA VAL A 393 5.54 -0.12 5.37
C VAL A 393 4.69 0.72 4.45
N ALA A 394 3.44 0.97 4.84
CA ALA A 394 2.47 1.70 4.03
C ALA A 394 2.87 3.14 3.69
N SER A 395 3.64 3.79 4.57
CA SER A 395 4.16 5.15 4.35
C SER A 395 5.37 5.20 3.42
N ASP A 396 5.86 4.05 2.96
CA ASP A 396 7.18 3.87 2.38
C ASP A 396 8.31 4.25 3.36
N THR A 397 9.54 3.89 2.99
CA THR A 397 10.76 4.29 3.70
C THR A 397 11.75 4.90 2.72
N ASN A 398 12.74 5.63 3.23
CA ASN A 398 13.90 6.09 2.45
C ASN A 398 14.97 4.99 2.34
N ASP A 399 14.54 3.74 2.21
CA ASP A 399 15.43 2.61 1.98
C ASP A 399 15.58 2.36 0.47
N PHE A 400 16.80 2.03 0.08
CA PHE A 400 17.23 1.79 -1.29
C PHE A 400 17.96 0.46 -1.40
N VAL A 401 18.05 -0.06 -2.62
CA VAL A 401 18.84 -1.22 -2.99
C VAL A 401 19.96 -0.78 -3.92
N SER A 402 21.16 -1.31 -3.73
CA SER A 402 22.26 -1.07 -4.67
C SER A 402 22.08 -1.90 -5.94
N THR A 403 22.52 -1.35 -7.06
CA THR A 403 22.64 -2.08 -8.34
C THR A 403 24.00 -2.76 -8.49
N GLU A 404 24.90 -2.56 -7.53
CA GLU A 404 26.26 -3.09 -7.52
C GLU A 404 26.41 -4.06 -6.34
N SER A 405 27.21 -5.09 -6.54
CA SER A 405 27.68 -5.93 -5.44
C SER A 405 29.10 -5.53 -5.07
N ILE A 406 29.36 -5.44 -3.77
CA ILE A 406 30.68 -5.17 -3.21
C ILE A 406 31.03 -6.28 -2.23
N ASP A 407 32.30 -6.67 -2.23
CA ASP A 407 32.90 -7.56 -1.24
C ASP A 407 34.27 -7.00 -0.86
N ALA A 408 34.64 -7.16 0.41
CA ALA A 408 35.91 -6.72 0.96
C ALA A 408 36.26 -7.53 2.20
N ASP A 409 37.55 -7.70 2.50
CA ASP A 409 38.00 -8.46 3.67
C ASP A 409 38.07 -7.62 4.95
N THR A 410 38.17 -6.30 4.80
CA THR A 410 38.23 -5.36 5.92
C THR A 410 37.08 -4.35 5.88
N ILE A 411 36.64 -3.88 7.05
CA ILE A 411 35.55 -2.91 7.14
C ILE A 411 35.91 -1.55 6.50
N ALA A 412 37.19 -1.15 6.58
CA ALA A 412 37.65 0.10 5.98
C ALA A 412 37.53 0.04 4.45
N GLU A 413 38.04 -1.02 3.84
CA GLU A 413 37.92 -1.27 2.40
C GLU A 413 36.45 -1.42 1.97
N PHE A 414 35.63 -2.12 2.77
CA PHE A 414 34.20 -2.29 2.48
C PHE A 414 33.47 -0.95 2.41
N ARG A 415 33.76 -0.03 3.34
CA ARG A 415 33.21 1.33 3.35
C ARG A 415 33.71 2.15 2.17
N ASP A 416 35.00 2.07 1.85
CA ASP A 416 35.59 2.83 0.74
C ASP A 416 35.02 2.38 -0.61
N LEU A 417 34.93 1.07 -0.85
CA LEU A 417 34.29 0.51 -2.04
C LEU A 417 32.83 0.92 -2.14
N PHE A 418 32.08 0.87 -1.04
CA PHE A 418 30.70 1.35 -1.01
C PHE A 418 30.59 2.83 -1.42
N MET A 419 31.42 3.69 -0.83
CA MET A 419 31.40 5.11 -1.14
C MET A 419 31.77 5.39 -2.60
N GLN A 420 32.77 4.69 -3.14
CA GLN A 420 33.29 4.92 -4.49
C GLN A 420 32.45 4.29 -5.60
N ARG A 421 31.87 3.10 -5.37
CA ARG A 421 31.15 2.33 -6.38
C ARG A 421 29.63 2.43 -6.27
N VAL A 422 29.10 2.64 -5.07
CA VAL A 422 27.65 2.64 -4.82
C VAL A 422 27.13 4.06 -4.60
N PHE A 423 27.58 4.72 -3.53
CA PHE A 423 26.95 5.95 -3.06
C PHE A 423 27.28 7.17 -3.93
N ARG A 424 28.58 7.50 -4.13
CA ARG A 424 28.96 8.70 -4.91
C ARG A 424 28.54 8.66 -6.38
N PRO A 425 28.63 7.51 -7.09
CA PRO A 425 28.13 7.41 -8.46
C PRO A 425 26.60 7.41 -8.56
N GLY A 426 25.87 7.18 -7.46
CA GLY A 426 24.41 7.03 -7.48
C GLY A 426 23.91 5.66 -7.94
N ASN A 427 24.72 4.60 -7.78
CA ASN A 427 24.40 3.22 -8.19
C ASN A 427 23.49 2.51 -7.16
N TYR A 428 22.36 3.16 -6.86
CA TYR A 428 21.32 2.65 -5.98
C TYR A 428 19.96 3.24 -6.37
N ARG A 429 18.90 2.47 -6.14
CA ARG A 429 17.52 2.88 -6.46
C ARG A 429 16.54 2.38 -5.42
N LYS A 430 15.34 2.95 -5.40
CA LYS A 430 14.24 2.32 -4.65
C LYS A 430 13.80 1.05 -5.34
N ILE A 431 13.26 0.11 -4.56
CA ILE A 431 12.63 -1.08 -5.12
C ILE A 431 11.46 -0.72 -6.05
N THR A 432 11.28 -1.49 -7.11
CA THR A 432 10.18 -1.35 -8.07
C THR A 432 8.87 -1.91 -7.49
N LYS A 433 7.77 -1.63 -8.19
CA LYS A 433 6.45 -2.15 -7.84
C LYS A 433 6.40 -3.68 -7.88
N SER A 434 7.03 -4.28 -8.89
CA SER A 434 7.08 -5.74 -9.08
C SER A 434 8.00 -6.42 -8.07
N GLU A 435 9.15 -5.79 -7.73
CA GLU A 435 10.01 -6.27 -6.64
C GLU A 435 9.28 -6.25 -5.30
N ALA A 436 8.50 -5.21 -5.00
CA ALA A 436 7.70 -5.15 -3.79
C ALA A 436 6.65 -6.27 -3.71
N CYS A 437 6.04 -6.65 -4.84
CA CYS A 437 5.18 -7.83 -4.94
C CYS A 437 5.94 -9.12 -4.63
N ARG A 438 7.07 -9.37 -5.31
CA ARG A 438 7.92 -10.56 -5.10
C ARG A 438 8.38 -10.69 -3.66
N ILE A 439 8.84 -9.59 -3.07
CA ILE A 439 9.27 -9.55 -1.66
C ILE A 439 8.15 -10.02 -0.71
N GLN A 440 6.88 -9.76 -0.99
CA GLN A 440 5.76 -10.24 -0.18
C GLN A 440 5.13 -11.56 -0.66
N GLY A 441 5.66 -12.14 -1.74
CA GLY A 441 5.17 -13.37 -2.37
C GLY A 441 3.90 -13.21 -3.19
N PHE A 442 3.61 -11.99 -3.67
CA PHE A 442 2.61 -11.77 -4.72
C PHE A 442 3.19 -12.09 -6.10
N PRO A 443 2.36 -12.49 -7.08
CA PRO A 443 2.80 -12.68 -8.46
C PRO A 443 3.41 -11.42 -9.09
N ASP A 444 4.34 -11.57 -10.03
CA ASP A 444 5.02 -10.45 -10.70
C ASP A 444 4.05 -9.57 -11.52
N ASN A 445 3.00 -10.19 -12.05
CA ASN A 445 1.96 -9.52 -12.83
C ASN A 445 0.82 -8.96 -11.96
N TYR A 446 0.98 -8.91 -10.63
CA TYR A 446 -0.04 -8.37 -9.74
C TYR A 446 -0.30 -6.88 -10.01
N ARG A 447 -1.55 -6.56 -10.34
CA ARG A 447 -1.95 -5.25 -10.83
C ARG A 447 -2.16 -4.31 -9.66
N LEU A 448 -1.18 -3.47 -9.38
CA LEU A 448 -1.23 -2.40 -8.39
C LEU A 448 -1.39 -1.01 -9.05
N PRO A 449 -1.96 0.00 -8.33
CA PRO A 449 -2.07 1.38 -8.79
C PRO A 449 -0.72 1.94 -9.28
N PRO A 450 -0.72 2.97 -10.16
CA PRO A 450 0.51 3.42 -10.82
C PRO A 450 1.49 4.14 -9.89
N THR A 451 1.02 4.90 -8.90
CA THR A 451 1.89 5.76 -8.09
C THR A 451 2.45 5.06 -6.86
N ARG A 452 3.73 5.30 -6.55
CA ARG A 452 4.44 4.72 -5.39
C ARG A 452 3.70 4.84 -4.06
N PRO A 453 3.20 6.02 -3.67
CA PRO A 453 2.48 6.14 -2.41
C PRO A 453 1.24 5.24 -2.34
N ARG A 454 0.50 5.08 -3.45
CA ARG A 454 -0.72 4.27 -3.48
C ARG A 454 -0.39 2.78 -3.38
N TRP A 455 0.53 2.27 -4.19
CA TRP A 455 0.84 0.85 -4.16
C TRP A 455 1.65 0.44 -2.92
N MET A 456 2.52 1.30 -2.38
CA MET A 456 3.18 1.05 -1.09
C MET A 456 2.18 0.98 0.06
N LYS A 457 1.15 1.84 0.07
CA LYS A 457 0.08 1.80 1.05
C LYS A 457 -0.66 0.45 1.04
N LEU A 458 -0.88 -0.12 -0.14
CA LEU A 458 -1.53 -1.42 -0.30
C LEU A 458 -0.60 -2.58 0.12
N ILE A 459 0.59 -2.67 -0.47
CA ILE A 459 1.55 -3.76 -0.18
C ILE A 459 2.00 -3.72 1.28
N GLY A 460 2.35 -2.57 1.83
CA GLY A 460 2.84 -2.45 3.21
C GLY A 460 1.82 -2.93 4.26
N ASN A 461 0.54 -2.75 3.98
CA ASN A 461 -0.57 -3.21 4.82
C ASN A 461 -1.02 -4.65 4.53
N SER A 462 -0.50 -5.29 3.48
CA SER A 462 -0.86 -6.67 3.17
C SER A 462 -0.15 -7.69 4.07
N VAL A 463 -0.68 -8.91 4.08
CA VAL A 463 -0.02 -10.07 4.69
C VAL A 463 1.00 -10.65 3.73
N ALA A 464 2.07 -11.24 4.27
CA ALA A 464 3.03 -11.96 3.45
C ALA A 464 2.43 -13.31 3.02
N VAL A 465 2.19 -13.48 1.72
CA VAL A 465 1.47 -14.63 1.14
C VAL A 465 2.12 -15.98 1.53
N PRO A 466 3.47 -16.14 1.51
CA PRO A 466 4.10 -17.41 1.87
C PRO A 466 3.84 -17.83 3.31
N VAL A 467 3.84 -16.88 4.25
CA VAL A 467 3.53 -17.15 5.66
C VAL A 467 2.09 -17.64 5.80
N ILE A 468 1.13 -16.95 5.17
CA ILE A 468 -0.28 -17.38 5.23
C ILE A 468 -0.46 -18.74 4.59
N LYS A 469 0.22 -19.03 3.48
CA LYS A 469 0.16 -20.34 2.83
C LYS A 469 0.67 -21.46 3.74
N VAL A 470 1.75 -21.22 4.48
CA VAL A 470 2.26 -22.16 5.49
C VAL A 470 1.23 -22.39 6.59
N LEU A 471 0.65 -21.32 7.13
CA LEU A 471 -0.37 -21.42 8.19
C LEU A 471 -1.63 -22.16 7.70
N ALA A 472 -2.11 -21.84 6.50
CA ALA A 472 -3.29 -22.45 5.90
C ALA A 472 -3.06 -23.95 5.64
N ASN A 473 -1.89 -24.34 5.10
CA ASN A 473 -1.52 -25.75 4.97
C ASN A 473 -1.48 -26.47 6.33
N ALA A 474 -0.91 -25.85 7.37
CA ALA A 474 -0.88 -26.43 8.70
C ALA A 474 -2.30 -26.64 9.27
N VAL A 475 -3.24 -25.71 9.01
CA VAL A 475 -4.66 -25.87 9.35
C VAL A 475 -5.30 -27.02 8.57
N VAL A 476 -5.11 -27.06 7.25
CA VAL A 476 -5.63 -28.13 6.38
C VAL A 476 -5.15 -29.52 6.84
N ASN A 477 -3.86 -29.65 7.16
CA ASN A 477 -3.24 -30.90 7.59
C ASN A 477 -3.77 -31.46 8.92
N THR A 478 -4.54 -30.67 9.68
CA THR A 478 -5.25 -31.20 10.87
C THR A 478 -6.40 -32.14 10.52
N GLY A 479 -6.87 -32.11 9.27
CA GLY A 479 -8.05 -32.82 8.80
C GLY A 479 -9.38 -32.09 9.08
N VAL A 480 -9.34 -30.83 9.54
CA VAL A 480 -10.56 -30.06 9.91
C VAL A 480 -11.56 -29.90 8.75
N PHE A 481 -11.09 -30.00 7.51
CA PHE A 481 -11.90 -29.88 6.30
C PHE A 481 -12.12 -31.22 5.56
N GLU A 482 -11.75 -32.36 6.16
CA GLU A 482 -11.99 -33.67 5.54
C GLU A 482 -13.50 -33.99 5.47
N GLY A 483 -13.90 -34.72 4.42
CA GLY A 483 -15.29 -35.15 4.21
C GLY A 483 -16.24 -34.08 3.63
N GLN A 484 -15.71 -32.96 3.11
CA GLN A 484 -16.53 -31.95 2.43
C GLN A 484 -16.83 -32.31 0.97
N GLY A 485 -18.10 -32.22 0.58
CA GLY A 485 -18.54 -32.34 -0.82
C GLY A 485 -18.17 -31.11 -1.66
N ASP A 486 -18.38 -31.17 -2.98
CA ASP A 486 -18.06 -30.08 -3.90
C ASP A 486 -18.69 -28.75 -3.48
N ILE A 487 -17.86 -27.70 -3.38
CA ILE A 487 -18.34 -26.38 -3.00
C ILE A 487 -18.93 -25.70 -4.22
N ALA A 488 -20.25 -25.75 -4.31
CA ALA A 488 -20.98 -24.97 -5.30
C ALA A 488 -20.87 -23.48 -4.93
N VAL A 489 -19.95 -22.77 -5.56
CA VAL A 489 -20.03 -21.31 -5.59
C VAL A 489 -21.31 -20.97 -6.35
N LYS A 490 -22.38 -20.63 -5.63
CA LYS A 490 -23.47 -19.86 -6.21
C LYS A 490 -22.86 -18.51 -6.56
N LYS A 491 -22.21 -18.41 -7.73
CA LYS A 491 -21.92 -17.12 -8.36
C LYS A 491 -23.27 -16.41 -8.37
N SER A 492 -23.42 -15.41 -7.51
CA SER A 492 -24.66 -14.63 -7.50
C SER A 492 -24.84 -14.19 -8.94
N LYS A 493 -26.01 -14.47 -9.52
CA LYS A 493 -26.34 -13.99 -10.87
C LYS A 493 -26.00 -12.50 -10.85
N GLN A 494 -24.99 -12.10 -11.62
CA GLN A 494 -24.48 -10.73 -11.66
C GLN A 494 -25.66 -9.76 -11.62
N ARG A 495 -25.87 -9.08 -10.50
CA ARG A 495 -26.79 -7.94 -10.48
C ARG A 495 -26.04 -6.77 -11.09
N ILE A 496 -25.90 -6.81 -12.41
CA ILE A 496 -25.47 -5.66 -13.19
C ILE A 496 -26.48 -4.55 -12.86
N LYS A 497 -26.01 -3.47 -12.23
CA LYS A 497 -26.87 -2.35 -11.83
C LYS A 497 -27.27 -1.57 -13.09
N GLN A 498 -28.52 -1.13 -13.12
CA GLN A 498 -29.00 -0.22 -14.16
C GLN A 498 -28.33 1.15 -13.99
N LEU A 499 -27.93 1.74 -15.12
CA LEU A 499 -27.42 3.10 -15.19
C LEU A 499 -28.50 4.08 -14.72
N ASP A 500 -28.11 5.00 -13.84
CA ASP A 500 -28.98 6.08 -13.39
C ASP A 500 -28.97 7.20 -14.43
N PHE A 501 -29.98 7.20 -15.29
CA PHE A 501 -30.13 8.21 -16.34
C PHE A 501 -30.41 9.61 -15.78
N LEU A 502 -31.09 9.71 -14.63
CA LEU A 502 -31.45 11.01 -14.05
C LEU A 502 -30.20 11.72 -13.52
N GLY A 503 -29.38 11.01 -12.74
CA GLY A 503 -28.10 11.55 -12.28
C GLY A 503 -27.12 11.85 -13.42
N LEU A 504 -27.18 11.08 -14.53
CA LEU A 504 -26.38 11.38 -15.71
C LEU A 504 -26.87 12.63 -16.46
N PHE A 505 -28.19 12.82 -16.55
CA PHE A 505 -28.80 14.01 -17.12
C PHE A 505 -28.43 15.26 -16.30
N GLU A 506 -28.51 15.21 -14.97
CA GLU A 506 -28.07 16.32 -14.10
C GLU A 506 -26.59 16.70 -14.35
N LYS A 507 -25.75 15.70 -14.65
CA LYS A 507 -24.32 15.89 -14.86
C LYS A 507 -23.96 16.41 -16.26
N TYR A 508 -24.69 15.99 -17.28
CA TYR A 508 -24.35 16.23 -18.69
C TYR A 508 -25.48 16.89 -19.49
N ALA A 509 -26.37 17.64 -18.82
CA ALA A 509 -27.66 18.14 -19.34
C ALA A 509 -27.63 18.58 -20.81
N ASP A 510 -26.67 19.44 -21.18
CA ASP A 510 -26.49 19.97 -22.53
C ASP A 510 -25.14 19.55 -23.18
N ALA A 511 -24.39 18.64 -22.54
CA ALA A 511 -23.05 18.23 -22.96
C ALA A 511 -23.03 16.78 -23.47
N SER A 512 -22.16 16.52 -24.46
CA SER A 512 -21.85 15.15 -24.85
C SER A 512 -21.08 14.45 -23.73
N ILE A 513 -21.40 13.17 -23.49
CA ILE A 513 -20.62 12.29 -22.60
C ILE A 513 -19.29 11.97 -23.27
N ILE A 514 -19.33 11.77 -24.60
CA ILE A 514 -18.15 11.64 -25.44
C ILE A 514 -18.39 12.30 -26.79
N GLU A 515 -17.35 12.89 -27.33
CA GLU A 515 -17.28 13.39 -28.71
C GLU A 515 -15.97 12.89 -29.30
N ASN A 516 -16.06 11.95 -30.25
CA ASN A 516 -14.92 11.34 -30.90
C ASN A 516 -14.72 11.97 -32.28
N THR A 517 -13.47 12.26 -32.63
CA THR A 517 -13.09 12.71 -33.97
C THR A 517 -12.34 11.60 -34.70
N MET A 518 -12.76 11.27 -35.92
CA MET A 518 -12.03 10.35 -36.78
C MET A 518 -11.10 11.15 -37.70
N VAL A 519 -9.83 10.78 -37.78
CA VAL A 519 -8.85 11.42 -38.67
C VAL A 519 -8.96 10.82 -40.07
N HIS A 520 -9.19 11.65 -41.09
CA HIS A 520 -9.09 11.27 -42.49
C HIS A 520 -7.91 12.03 -43.11
N GLU A 521 -6.97 11.34 -43.76
CA GLU A 521 -5.97 12.02 -44.60
C GLU A 521 -6.56 12.23 -46.01
N ASP A 522 -6.79 13.49 -46.37
CA ASP A 522 -7.02 13.89 -47.76
C ASP A 522 -5.67 13.89 -48.50
N THR A 523 -5.31 12.78 -49.14
CA THR A 523 -4.25 12.81 -50.16
C THR A 523 -4.78 13.47 -51.43
N ALA A 524 -4.57 14.77 -51.56
CA ALA A 524 -4.61 15.48 -52.83
C ALA A 524 -3.38 15.08 -53.65
N GLU A 525 -3.55 14.21 -54.64
CA GLU A 525 -3.00 14.30 -56.01
C GLU A 525 -3.18 12.96 -56.77
N TYR A 526 -3.87 13.05 -57.91
CA TYR A 526 -3.82 12.18 -59.10
C TYR A 526 -3.72 10.65 -58.90
N ARG A 527 -4.88 9.98 -58.90
CA ARG A 527 -5.34 8.98 -59.90
C ARG A 527 -6.40 8.06 -59.29
N ILE A 528 -7.41 7.75 -60.09
CA ILE A 528 -8.65 7.04 -59.77
C ILE A 528 -8.37 5.68 -59.10
N SER A 529 -8.81 5.50 -57.85
CA SER A 529 -9.13 4.20 -57.22
C SER A 529 -10.13 4.41 -56.07
N PRO A 530 -11.25 3.66 -55.99
CA PRO A 530 -12.31 3.90 -55.03
C PRO A 530 -12.14 3.04 -53.77
N THR A 531 -11.21 3.41 -52.89
CA THR A 531 -11.20 2.89 -51.51
C THR A 531 -10.62 3.93 -50.56
N ARG A 532 -11.47 4.65 -49.82
CA ARG A 532 -11.07 5.38 -48.61
C ARG A 532 -10.49 4.34 -47.65
N LYS A 533 -9.16 4.31 -47.46
CA LYS A 533 -8.54 3.49 -46.41
C LYS A 533 -8.83 4.13 -45.05
N LEU A 534 -9.83 3.61 -44.35
CA LEU A 534 -10.08 3.94 -42.95
C LEU A 534 -9.05 3.23 -42.07
N TYR A 535 -8.30 3.99 -41.27
CA TYR A 535 -7.46 3.41 -40.22
C TYR A 535 -8.34 3.06 -39.02
N LEU A 536 -8.59 1.77 -38.82
CA LEU A 536 -9.29 1.27 -37.63
C LEU A 536 -8.30 1.18 -36.47
N ASP A 537 -8.67 1.72 -35.30
CA ASP A 537 -7.90 1.56 -34.07
C ASP A 537 -8.39 0.32 -33.30
N PHE A 538 -7.65 -0.79 -33.44
CA PHE A 538 -8.03 -2.06 -32.83
C PHE A 538 -7.93 -2.09 -31.30
N THR A 539 -7.30 -1.08 -30.69
CA THR A 539 -7.18 -0.99 -29.22
C THR A 539 -8.44 -0.39 -28.56
N LYS A 540 -9.31 0.25 -29.34
CA LYS A 540 -10.50 0.94 -28.83
C LYS A 540 -11.65 0.00 -28.52
N ASN A 541 -12.53 0.45 -27.63
CA ASN A 541 -13.71 -0.28 -27.20
C ASN A 541 -14.78 -0.28 -28.30
N CYS A 542 -15.50 -1.40 -28.39
CA CYS A 542 -16.59 -1.67 -29.29
C CYS A 542 -17.79 -2.17 -28.48
N LEU A 543 -18.87 -1.40 -28.50
CA LEU A 543 -20.13 -1.78 -27.88
C LEU A 543 -20.99 -2.54 -28.89
N ILE A 544 -21.26 -3.81 -28.59
CA ILE A 544 -22.21 -4.63 -29.33
C ILE A 544 -23.56 -4.55 -28.63
N SER A 545 -24.59 -4.15 -29.36
CA SER A 545 -25.93 -3.98 -28.79
C SER A 545 -27.02 -4.61 -29.63
N PHE A 546 -27.94 -5.29 -28.97
CA PHE A 546 -29.16 -5.79 -29.57
C PHE A 546 -30.00 -4.64 -30.13
N VAL A 547 -30.26 -4.70 -31.42
CA VAL A 547 -31.19 -3.81 -32.11
C VAL A 547 -32.57 -4.47 -32.15
N LYS A 548 -33.63 -3.69 -32.03
CA LYS A 548 -35.00 -4.19 -32.16
C LYS A 548 -35.39 -4.36 -33.64
N GLU A 549 -36.27 -5.32 -33.91
CA GLU A 549 -36.68 -5.71 -35.27
C GLU A 549 -37.24 -4.52 -36.09
N ASP A 550 -37.92 -3.57 -35.44
CA ASP A 550 -38.43 -2.33 -36.04
C ASP A 550 -37.34 -1.39 -36.59
N ASN A 551 -36.08 -1.61 -36.23
CA ASN A 551 -34.95 -0.81 -36.69
C ASN A 551 -33.98 -1.63 -37.56
N PHE A 552 -34.34 -2.83 -38.03
CA PHE A 552 -33.40 -3.66 -38.80
C PHE A 552 -33.06 -3.07 -40.16
N GLU A 553 -34.04 -2.53 -40.88
CA GLU A 553 -33.88 -2.03 -42.25
C GLU A 553 -32.77 -0.97 -42.32
N GLN A 554 -32.76 0.01 -41.41
CA GLN A 554 -31.73 1.05 -41.37
C GLN A 554 -30.29 0.54 -41.18
N TYR A 555 -30.10 -0.62 -40.54
CA TYR A 555 -28.77 -1.23 -40.40
C TYR A 555 -28.45 -2.17 -41.57
N LEU A 556 -29.45 -2.81 -42.16
CA LEU A 556 -29.27 -3.63 -43.37
C LEU A 556 -28.90 -2.76 -44.58
N GLU A 557 -29.49 -1.56 -44.66
CA GLU A 557 -29.23 -0.55 -45.71
C GLU A 557 -28.06 0.39 -45.37
N GLN A 558 -27.44 0.23 -44.20
CA GLN A 558 -26.33 1.08 -43.72
C GLN A 558 -26.69 2.58 -43.60
N SER A 559 -27.98 2.91 -43.54
CA SER A 559 -28.51 4.27 -43.49
C SER A 559 -28.68 4.83 -42.07
N ALA A 560 -28.47 4.00 -41.04
CA ALA A 560 -28.59 4.39 -39.64
C ALA A 560 -27.60 5.49 -39.23
N LYS A 561 -28.14 6.64 -38.77
CA LYS A 561 -27.35 7.79 -38.28
C LYS A 561 -27.43 7.98 -36.76
N ILE A 562 -28.48 7.45 -36.13
CA ILE A 562 -28.73 7.60 -34.70
C ILE A 562 -29.11 6.23 -34.12
N TYR A 563 -28.52 5.89 -32.99
CA TYR A 563 -28.92 4.75 -32.18
C TYR A 563 -29.45 5.20 -30.82
N TYR A 564 -30.67 4.78 -30.50
CA TYR A 564 -31.28 4.98 -29.19
C TYR A 564 -31.18 3.69 -28.37
N THR A 565 -30.57 3.76 -27.18
CA THR A 565 -30.51 2.60 -26.29
C THR A 565 -31.90 2.21 -25.76
N GLY A 566 -32.00 1.05 -25.10
CA GLY A 566 -33.17 0.71 -24.30
C GLY A 566 -33.26 1.54 -23.01
N LYS A 567 -34.44 1.51 -22.36
CA LYS A 567 -34.68 2.09 -21.02
C LYS A 567 -33.75 1.55 -19.93
N LYS A 568 -33.21 0.34 -20.13
CA LYS A 568 -32.22 -0.28 -19.27
C LYS A 568 -30.89 -0.30 -19.99
N PHE A 569 -29.91 0.38 -19.42
CA PHE A 569 -28.53 0.34 -19.86
C PHE A 569 -27.62 -0.05 -18.68
N PRO A 570 -26.61 -0.91 -18.87
CA PRO A 570 -25.77 -1.38 -17.78
C PRO A 570 -24.77 -0.32 -17.32
N SER A 571 -24.68 -0.10 -16.01
CA SER A 571 -23.66 0.79 -15.41
C SER A 571 -22.22 0.28 -15.55
N SER A 572 -22.03 -0.98 -15.97
CA SER A 572 -20.71 -1.59 -16.17
C SER A 572 -20.02 -1.19 -17.48
N VAL A 573 -20.74 -0.53 -18.40
CA VAL A 573 -20.16 -0.03 -19.66
C VAL A 573 -19.50 1.32 -19.41
N ALA A 574 -18.24 1.46 -19.78
CA ALA A 574 -17.47 2.69 -19.59
C ALA A 574 -17.89 3.74 -20.64
N LEU A 575 -18.87 4.59 -20.30
CA LEU A 575 -19.46 5.56 -21.24
C LEU A 575 -18.45 6.54 -21.84
N ASN A 576 -17.41 6.90 -21.09
CA ASN A 576 -16.33 7.80 -21.50
C ASN A 576 -15.27 7.12 -22.38
N GLU A 577 -15.42 5.83 -22.67
CA GLU A 577 -14.52 5.07 -23.55
C GLU A 577 -15.25 4.50 -24.77
N LEU A 578 -16.53 4.86 -24.98
CA LEU A 578 -17.32 4.41 -26.12
C LEU A 578 -16.76 4.97 -27.43
N TYR A 579 -16.35 4.09 -28.35
CA TYR A 579 -15.70 4.50 -29.59
C TYR A 579 -16.34 3.85 -30.83
N TYR A 580 -16.44 2.52 -30.83
CA TYR A 580 -17.14 1.78 -31.87
C TYR A 580 -18.47 1.21 -31.40
N PHE A 581 -19.40 1.05 -32.34
CA PHE A 581 -20.70 0.43 -32.15
C PHE A 581 -20.92 -0.65 -33.21
N MET A 582 -21.48 -1.80 -32.81
CA MET A 582 -21.95 -2.82 -33.75
C MET A 582 -23.40 -3.24 -33.43
N PRO A 583 -24.32 -3.13 -34.40
CA PRO A 583 -25.68 -3.61 -34.24
C PRO A 583 -25.71 -5.14 -34.26
N TYR A 584 -26.28 -5.73 -33.21
CA TYR A 584 -26.61 -7.15 -33.16
C TYR A 584 -28.05 -7.34 -33.64
N LEU A 585 -28.22 -8.02 -34.77
CA LEU A 585 -29.54 -8.35 -35.34
C LEU A 585 -29.94 -9.76 -34.90
N LYS A 586 -31.10 -9.88 -34.26
CA LYS A 586 -31.63 -11.17 -33.80
C LYS A 586 -31.67 -12.20 -34.94
N GLY A 587 -31.13 -13.39 -34.69
CA GLY A 587 -31.07 -14.48 -35.67
C GLY A 587 -29.96 -14.37 -36.73
N LYS A 588 -29.28 -13.22 -36.84
CA LYS A 588 -28.13 -13.02 -37.75
C LYS A 588 -26.82 -12.84 -36.98
N GLY A 589 -26.79 -11.93 -36.02
CA GLY A 589 -25.57 -11.55 -35.27
C GLY A 589 -25.06 -10.16 -35.66
N VAL A 590 -23.73 -9.98 -35.68
CA VAL A 590 -23.06 -8.72 -36.03
C VAL A 590 -22.33 -8.84 -37.37
N ARG A 591 -22.18 -7.74 -38.10
CA ARG A 591 -21.45 -7.69 -39.38
C ARG A 591 -20.81 -6.33 -39.61
N ASP A 592 -21.61 -5.29 -39.43
CA ASP A 592 -21.30 -3.92 -39.81
C ASP A 592 -20.74 -3.12 -38.62
N LEU A 593 -19.71 -2.32 -38.87
CA LEU A 593 -19.05 -1.48 -37.86
C LEU A 593 -19.46 -0.02 -38.03
N TYR A 594 -19.80 0.61 -36.91
CA TYR A 594 -20.13 2.02 -36.83
C TYR A 594 -19.19 2.72 -35.86
N PHE A 595 -18.90 3.98 -36.16
CA PHE A 595 -18.17 4.90 -35.29
C PHE A 595 -19.16 5.73 -34.49
N ILE A 596 -18.95 5.83 -33.18
CA ILE A 596 -19.74 6.69 -32.31
C ILE A 596 -19.11 8.08 -32.34
N LYS A 597 -19.71 9.01 -33.09
CA LYS A 597 -19.29 10.42 -33.13
C LYS A 597 -19.57 11.08 -31.80
N ILE A 598 -20.80 10.95 -31.32
CA ILE A 598 -21.27 11.59 -30.10
C ILE A 598 -22.07 10.56 -29.30
N ALA A 599 -21.83 10.48 -28.00
CA ALA A 599 -22.75 9.83 -27.06
C ALA A 599 -23.26 10.87 -26.06
N ARG A 600 -24.57 10.96 -25.89
CA ARG A 600 -25.22 11.90 -24.97
C ARG A 600 -26.45 11.29 -24.31
N VAL A 601 -26.95 11.95 -23.27
CA VAL A 601 -28.27 11.65 -22.70
C VAL A 601 -29.32 12.41 -23.51
N GLY A 602 -30.42 11.76 -23.86
CA GLY A 602 -31.54 12.37 -24.58
C GLY A 602 -32.84 11.62 -24.34
N THR A 603 -33.88 11.93 -25.11
CA THR A 603 -35.18 11.23 -25.02
C THR A 603 -35.41 10.31 -26.22
N ARG A 604 -36.29 9.32 -26.06
CA ARG A 604 -36.64 8.41 -27.16
C ARG A 604 -37.25 9.21 -28.33
N LYS A 605 -36.72 9.03 -29.54
CA LYS A 605 -37.24 9.67 -30.78
C LYS A 605 -37.26 11.20 -30.69
N GLU A 606 -36.26 11.78 -30.03
CA GLU A 606 -36.05 13.22 -29.99
C GLU A 606 -36.11 13.83 -31.41
N GLY A 607 -37.00 14.80 -31.63
CA GLY A 607 -37.22 15.44 -32.93
C GLY A 607 -38.06 14.65 -33.95
N GLN A 608 -38.64 13.50 -33.59
CA GLN A 608 -39.49 12.69 -34.49
C GLN A 608 -40.92 12.51 -33.93
N SER A 609 -41.85 12.06 -34.78
CA SER A 609 -43.21 11.71 -34.36
C SER A 609 -43.19 10.55 -33.36
N GLY A 610 -43.74 10.79 -32.16
CA GLY A 610 -43.75 9.83 -31.05
C GLY A 610 -42.62 9.99 -30.03
N ASN A 611 -42.02 11.18 -29.90
CA ASN A 611 -41.13 11.54 -28.79
C ASN A 611 -41.85 11.42 -27.43
N ASP A 612 -41.19 10.80 -26.45
CA ASP A 612 -41.65 10.74 -25.05
C ASP A 612 -40.66 11.53 -24.17
N PRO A 613 -41.03 12.73 -23.69
CA PRO A 613 -40.16 13.60 -22.91
C PRO A 613 -39.69 13.00 -21.57
N ASN A 614 -40.35 11.94 -21.08
CA ASN A 614 -40.02 11.29 -19.81
C ASN A 614 -39.24 9.96 -20.00
N ASP A 615 -38.91 9.57 -21.24
CA ASP A 615 -38.16 8.34 -21.57
C ASP A 615 -36.68 8.67 -21.86
N PHE A 616 -35.89 8.91 -20.80
CA PHE A 616 -34.45 9.16 -20.89
C PHE A 616 -33.67 7.94 -21.39
N ARG A 617 -32.78 8.17 -22.37
CA ARG A 617 -31.96 7.16 -23.03
C ARG A 617 -30.58 7.71 -23.35
N LEU A 618 -29.64 6.81 -23.64
CA LEU A 618 -28.42 7.19 -24.32
C LEU A 618 -28.72 7.26 -25.81
N VAL A 619 -28.25 8.34 -26.42
CA VAL A 619 -28.36 8.61 -27.85
C VAL A 619 -26.94 8.63 -28.40
N PHE A 620 -26.68 7.75 -29.36
CA PHE A 620 -25.41 7.71 -30.09
C PHE A 620 -25.64 8.26 -31.49
N GLU A 621 -24.90 9.30 -31.85
CA GLU A 621 -24.75 9.71 -33.24
C GLU A 621 -23.67 8.85 -33.86
N ILE A 622 -24.06 8.04 -34.84
CA ILE A 622 -23.23 6.99 -35.40
C ILE A 622 -22.99 7.22 -36.89
N GLU A 623 -21.83 6.79 -37.36
CA GLU A 623 -21.46 6.81 -38.77
C GLU A 623 -21.02 5.42 -39.20
N PHE A 624 -21.52 4.95 -40.33
CA PHE A 624 -21.09 3.67 -40.89
C PHE A 624 -19.63 3.76 -41.33
N VAL A 625 -18.80 2.84 -40.81
CA VAL A 625 -17.37 2.78 -41.10
C VAL A 625 -17.12 1.78 -42.21
N GLY A 626 -17.68 0.59 -42.08
CA GLY A 626 -17.44 -0.48 -43.03
C GLY A 626 -17.94 -1.81 -42.52
N GLN A 627 -17.87 -2.80 -43.40
CA GLN A 627 -18.22 -4.17 -43.10
C GLN A 627 -17.01 -4.87 -42.46
N LEU A 628 -17.14 -5.31 -41.20
CA LEU A 628 -16.04 -5.95 -40.46
C LEU A 628 -15.93 -7.44 -40.74
N PHE A 629 -17.05 -8.11 -41.01
CA PHE A 629 -17.13 -9.53 -41.31
C PHE A 629 -17.81 -9.75 -42.67
N ASP A 630 -17.30 -10.69 -43.47
CA ASP A 630 -17.90 -11.03 -44.79
C ASP A 630 -19.36 -11.46 -44.68
N ASP A 631 -19.69 -12.22 -43.64
CA ASP A 631 -21.04 -12.65 -43.27
C ASP A 631 -21.36 -12.32 -41.82
N TYR A 632 -22.65 -12.29 -41.48
CA TYR A 632 -23.08 -12.10 -40.09
C TYR A 632 -22.52 -13.19 -39.17
N LYS A 633 -21.91 -12.76 -38.06
CA LYS A 633 -21.32 -13.63 -37.04
C LYS A 633 -22.10 -13.56 -35.74
N PHE A 634 -22.37 -14.72 -35.17
CA PHE A 634 -22.97 -14.81 -33.84
C PHE A 634 -21.95 -14.39 -32.78
N VAL A 635 -22.32 -13.39 -31.96
CA VAL A 635 -21.55 -12.97 -30.79
C VAL A 635 -22.44 -13.05 -29.56
N GLU A 636 -21.93 -13.71 -28.51
CA GLU A 636 -22.66 -13.82 -27.25
C GLU A 636 -22.86 -12.43 -26.62
N LEU A 637 -24.11 -12.08 -26.31
CA LEU A 637 -24.50 -10.88 -25.56
C LEU A 637 -24.45 -11.17 -24.06
N LYS A 638 -23.35 -10.79 -23.41
CA LYS A 638 -23.01 -11.20 -22.03
C LYS A 638 -23.78 -10.44 -20.96
N ILE A 639 -24.28 -9.25 -21.28
CA ILE A 639 -24.99 -8.37 -20.34
C ILE A 639 -26.48 -8.39 -20.67
N TRP A 640 -27.28 -8.96 -19.75
CA TRP A 640 -28.74 -9.12 -19.87
C TRP A 640 -29.25 -9.74 -21.18
N ARG A 641 -28.39 -10.40 -21.96
CA ARG A 641 -28.65 -10.86 -23.35
C ARG A 641 -28.93 -9.72 -24.35
N THR A 642 -28.50 -8.51 -24.02
CA THR A 642 -28.76 -7.31 -24.81
C THR A 642 -27.48 -6.60 -25.23
N PHE A 643 -26.42 -6.66 -24.41
CA PHE A 643 -25.17 -5.93 -24.68
C PHE A 643 -23.93 -6.82 -24.48
N THR A 644 -22.85 -6.49 -25.18
CA THR A 644 -21.49 -6.93 -24.88
C THR A 644 -20.54 -5.75 -25.11
N ASP A 645 -19.71 -5.46 -24.12
CA ASP A 645 -18.62 -4.49 -24.23
C ASP A 645 -17.29 -5.26 -24.36
N THR A 646 -16.45 -4.86 -25.30
CA THR A 646 -15.20 -5.53 -25.66
C THR A 646 -14.27 -4.56 -26.40
N THR A 647 -13.01 -4.93 -26.64
CA THR A 647 -12.16 -4.22 -27.61
C THR A 647 -12.30 -4.81 -29.01
N MET A 648 -11.99 -4.01 -30.04
CA MET A 648 -11.94 -4.47 -31.44
C MET A 648 -10.97 -5.65 -31.62
N GLN A 649 -9.80 -5.59 -30.99
CA GLN A 649 -8.81 -6.68 -31.01
C GLN A 649 -9.37 -7.99 -30.43
N GLU A 650 -10.04 -7.94 -29.28
CA GLU A 650 -10.60 -9.15 -28.65
C GLU A 650 -11.79 -9.71 -29.45
N LEU A 651 -12.55 -8.83 -30.11
CA LEU A 651 -13.65 -9.23 -30.98
C LEU A 651 -13.14 -10.02 -32.20
N LEU A 652 -12.08 -9.55 -32.85
CA LEU A 652 -11.46 -10.23 -34.01
C LEU A 652 -10.81 -11.55 -33.59
N ARG A 653 -10.05 -11.55 -32.49
CA ARG A 653 -9.38 -12.75 -31.95
C ARG A 653 -10.37 -13.88 -31.67
N ARG A 654 -11.54 -13.57 -31.11
CA ARG A 654 -12.59 -14.57 -30.82
C ARG A 654 -13.27 -15.14 -32.06
N ASN A 655 -13.22 -14.43 -33.18
CA ASN A 655 -13.86 -14.82 -34.43
C ASN A 655 -12.87 -15.32 -35.50
N GLY A 656 -11.63 -15.65 -35.09
CA GLY A 656 -10.65 -16.33 -35.94
C GLY A 656 -9.96 -15.46 -37.00
N LEU A 657 -10.10 -14.13 -36.91
CA LEU A 657 -9.37 -13.18 -37.76
C LEU A 657 -8.10 -12.73 -37.01
N LYS A 658 -6.94 -12.83 -37.69
CA LYS A 658 -5.63 -12.44 -37.15
C LYS A 658 -5.39 -10.95 -37.24
#